data_AF-A0A7R8WZ97-F1
#
_entry.id   AF-A0A7R8WZ97-F1
#
_cell.length_a   1.000
_cell.length_b   1.000
_cell.length_c   1.000
_cell.angle_alpha   90.00
_cell.angle_beta   90.00
_cell.angle_gamma   90.00
#
_symmetry.space_group_name_H-M   'P 1'
#
loop_
_entity.id
_entity.type
_entity.pdbx_description
1 polymer ?
#
loop_
_entity_poly.entity_id
_entity_poly.type
_entity_poly.pdbx_seq_one_letter_code
_entity_poly.pdbx_strand_id
1 'polypeptide(L)'
;MPGQSGSDTAVDTAVPVANGAAGEKGCCSSEHDKMDKKKEDTTNDKSETSGAGSVNGKVVDKSPSKKEMDRATEAMNQLLQGKRHLLVQDIPSAVNSLQEACKLYVEQFGETANECGEAYFHYGRALLEMSRIESGVLGNALDGGSLDSGSDLDDSQISNGEGLTEKERQEIAEKVDEALKENLCVLEGEAVTNGKNAVGEGNLGEGAEADPGPTQHSEGADQSEKSEEESDEDGEEGGSGEGPAEEGGDEEEGESSDEANREETTGGQADSSHEMRLKLSQALEYLGEVGLETGNFNQSIDDFNKCLSIQRELLDAHDRAIAETYYQLGNAHLLNDQFERAVEQFQNAINVIQDRITFLKKKIENRGKEGEETHEENPDAFYTEEGEIKQLEELIPDILDKIGDTRASQAEKRRRLAQDEPGVPGPSTSSSVSSSVSSSCSPSKVKSCESQGETEKKATDISHLVRKKRKQEDEGSPGSAQEKKVHRSEVPSPLATSHSPDASKHTHLQPIVSVWSRRMTSMPGALLSWDFTKVTPEDIKSRTKTLIEATTALVDSVGQLREDELSFATVIQPLAEAECIQQTEGSFLDFPQHAATDKSLRDASTEAEKELEDFRVEMSMRKDVFEKLVQFQKAGDTKNFSPEGNRLLQRLIKMGERNGLHLPDEVQEKIKTIKKRISELCIDFQKNLNEDNTFLLFSREELLGMPDDFLDSLEKDEDGKLKVTMKYPHFFPVTRKCKLPETRRKVETAYQSRCLKVNTLNLEELIKLRQQQADILGYANHAAYVQEMRMAKDPKTVEEFLNELSEKLQPLWQKEKQVLLHLKEQENGMTPIGCHRPQCMASSGNCLSFSSLPLQCKENGWEYNGTLNFWDMRYYTNMVEEKEYSVDQQALKEYFPLERYRVNDKDTGELLGYFYLDLFPREGKYGHAAVFTLQPGCVVSYNSDQKEGKKRQVCIAAMMANFTKPTASKPSLLDHKEVETYFHEFGHVMHTICAKAEFALFAGCHTEQDFVEAPSQMLENWVWENEALVRMSGHHVNKSSLPEDMMEQLVKSRKANAGAFNLRQIVLATFDQLCHTRAEADTQSLFRETYQNVMGIATIPDTNMPANFGHLAGGYDAQYYGYLWSEVFSMDMFESKFKLEGIMNPKVGMEYRKLILEPGGTRDGWDMLKDFLGRKPTPEAFLRSKGLVK
;
A
#
# COMPACT_ATOMS: atom_id res chain seq x y z
N MET A 1 46.25 43.70 10.62
CA MET A 1 47.55 43.92 9.95
C MET A 1 48.36 42.63 10.03
N PRO A 2 49.25 42.34 9.06
CA PRO A 2 49.39 43.02 7.76
C PRO A 2 48.14 42.78 6.87
N GLY A 3 47.94 43.37 5.69
CA GLY A 3 48.82 44.24 4.88
C GLY A 3 49.38 43.49 3.66
N GLN A 4 49.39 44.02 2.43
CA GLN A 4 48.90 45.29 1.89
C GLN A 4 48.62 45.13 0.38
N SER A 5 47.86 46.08 -0.22
CA SER A 5 47.82 46.40 -1.67
C SER A 5 47.39 45.29 -2.65
N GLY A 6 46.83 45.58 -3.83
CA GLY A 6 46.48 46.85 -4.48
C GLY A 6 46.32 46.51 -5.97
N SER A 7 45.11 46.56 -6.52
CA SER A 7 44.42 47.74 -7.04
C SER A 7 44.77 48.02 -8.50
N ASP A 8 43.82 48.67 -9.19
CA ASP A 8 43.99 49.36 -10.47
C ASP A 8 44.10 48.55 -11.78
N THR A 9 43.60 49.04 -12.93
CA THR A 9 42.24 49.56 -13.27
C THR A 9 42.18 49.86 -14.78
N ALA A 10 41.38 49.08 -15.52
CA ALA A 10 40.57 49.51 -16.67
C ALA A 10 41.22 50.21 -17.91
N VAL A 11 40.33 50.75 -18.77
CA VAL A 11 40.54 51.74 -19.86
C VAL A 11 40.87 51.21 -21.28
N ASP A 12 39.80 50.80 -21.97
CA ASP A 12 39.29 51.35 -23.25
C ASP A 12 39.83 51.02 -24.67
N THR A 13 38.83 50.70 -25.53
CA THR A 13 38.63 51.08 -26.95
C THR A 13 39.50 50.49 -28.09
N ALA A 14 38.83 49.96 -29.13
CA ALA A 14 38.69 50.61 -30.46
C ALA A 14 38.29 49.63 -31.60
N VAL A 15 37.24 49.98 -32.34
CA VAL A 15 36.85 49.48 -33.69
C VAL A 15 37.46 50.45 -34.76
N PRO A 16 37.23 50.37 -36.11
CA PRO A 16 36.59 49.39 -37.00
C PRO A 16 37.36 49.14 -38.36
N VAL A 17 36.65 48.71 -39.42
CA VAL A 17 36.91 48.87 -40.90
C VAL A 17 37.69 47.73 -41.61
N ALA A 18 37.39 47.28 -42.86
CA ALA A 18 36.16 47.20 -43.70
C ALA A 18 36.46 46.43 -45.03
N ASN A 19 35.44 46.34 -45.93
CA ASN A 19 35.45 45.93 -47.36
C ASN A 19 35.37 44.42 -47.70
N GLY A 20 34.61 43.96 -48.71
CA GLY A 20 33.52 44.64 -49.45
C GLY A 20 33.26 44.14 -50.89
N ALA A 21 31.99 44.27 -51.34
CA ALA A 21 31.49 44.26 -52.74
C ALA A 21 31.59 42.96 -53.60
N ALA A 22 30.73 42.70 -54.60
CA ALA A 22 29.39 43.25 -54.93
C ALA A 22 28.62 42.33 -55.92
N GLY A 23 27.29 42.47 -55.97
CA GLY A 23 26.37 41.84 -56.95
C GLY A 23 24.98 42.51 -56.92
N GLU A 24 24.20 42.47 -58.01
CA GLU A 24 22.99 43.30 -58.14
C GLU A 24 22.00 42.81 -59.25
N LYS A 25 20.70 43.15 -59.09
CA LYS A 25 19.58 43.19 -60.09
C LYS A 25 18.93 41.84 -60.52
N GLY A 26 17.59 41.75 -60.67
CA GLY A 26 16.50 42.67 -60.24
C GLY A 26 15.17 42.50 -61.02
N CYS A 27 14.04 42.95 -60.39
CA CYS A 27 12.70 43.21 -60.97
C CYS A 27 11.88 42.03 -61.57
N CYS A 28 10.57 42.12 -61.86
CA CYS A 28 9.38 42.71 -61.20
C CYS A 28 8.10 42.40 -62.05
N SER A 29 6.90 42.35 -61.45
CA SER A 29 5.55 42.41 -62.13
C SER A 29 5.18 41.23 -63.08
N SER A 30 3.91 40.94 -63.45
CA SER A 30 2.58 41.46 -63.06
C SER A 30 1.40 40.56 -63.55
N GLU A 31 0.35 40.45 -62.73
CA GLU A 31 -1.10 40.52 -63.06
C GLU A 31 -1.88 39.47 -63.93
N HIS A 32 -3.17 39.33 -63.54
CA HIS A 32 -4.38 39.04 -64.34
C HIS A 32 -4.64 37.61 -64.91
N ASP A 33 -5.88 37.12 -65.06
CA ASP A 33 -7.22 37.44 -64.47
C ASP A 33 -8.27 36.33 -64.84
N LYS A 34 -9.48 36.41 -64.26
CA LYS A 34 -10.80 35.94 -64.79
C LYS A 34 -11.23 34.45 -64.79
N MET A 35 -12.14 34.18 -63.84
CA MET A 35 -13.59 33.94 -64.04
C MET A 35 -14.18 32.61 -64.61
N ASP A 36 -14.91 31.91 -63.71
CA ASP A 36 -16.41 31.83 -63.68
C ASP A 36 -17.18 30.57 -64.18
N LYS A 37 -18.35 30.35 -63.56
CA LYS A 37 -19.54 29.52 -63.90
C LYS A 37 -19.57 27.97 -63.71
N LYS A 38 -20.26 27.59 -62.63
CA LYS A 38 -21.53 26.82 -62.57
C LYS A 38 -21.75 25.63 -63.54
N LYS A 39 -22.07 24.46 -62.96
CA LYS A 39 -23.45 23.89 -62.80
C LYS A 39 -23.38 22.59 -61.93
N GLU A 40 -24.35 22.21 -61.07
CA GLU A 40 -25.75 21.78 -61.32
C GLU A 40 -25.81 20.55 -62.28
N ASP A 41 -26.43 19.40 -62.00
CA ASP A 41 -27.32 18.99 -60.90
C ASP A 41 -27.60 17.44 -60.96
N THR A 42 -28.46 16.93 -60.07
CA THR A 42 -29.40 15.79 -60.26
C THR A 42 -28.94 14.30 -60.24
N THR A 43 -29.22 13.66 -59.09
CA THR A 43 -30.09 12.45 -58.90
C THR A 43 -29.71 11.02 -59.33
N ASN A 44 -30.06 10.12 -58.39
CA ASN A 44 -30.84 8.88 -58.54
C ASN A 44 -30.17 7.48 -58.65
N ASP A 45 -30.22 6.79 -57.50
CA ASP A 45 -31.12 5.65 -57.22
C ASP A 45 -30.74 4.20 -57.66
N LYS A 46 -30.65 3.35 -56.62
CA LYS A 46 -31.10 1.95 -56.52
C LYS A 46 -30.51 0.82 -57.40
N SER A 47 -29.82 -0.06 -56.65
CA SER A 47 -30.22 -1.47 -56.38
C SER A 47 -29.92 -2.63 -57.34
N GLU A 48 -29.45 -3.71 -56.69
CA GLU A 48 -29.94 -5.10 -56.79
C GLU A 48 -29.28 -6.14 -57.73
N THR A 49 -29.43 -7.40 -57.27
CA THR A 49 -29.25 -8.69 -57.97
C THR A 49 -27.83 -9.17 -58.36
N SER A 50 -27.21 -9.87 -57.41
CA SER A 50 -26.83 -11.31 -57.53
C SER A 50 -26.54 -11.93 -58.91
N GLY A 51 -25.36 -12.54 -59.07
CA GLY A 51 -25.09 -13.49 -60.15
C GLY A 51 -23.80 -14.29 -59.95
N ALA A 52 -23.89 -15.57 -59.58
CA ALA A 52 -22.74 -16.45 -59.45
C ALA A 52 -22.35 -17.08 -60.80
N GLY A 53 -21.05 -17.12 -61.11
CA GLY A 53 -20.53 -17.75 -62.33
C GLY A 53 -19.02 -17.95 -62.28
N SER A 54 -18.58 -19.20 -62.14
CA SER A 54 -17.15 -19.55 -62.04
C SER A 54 -16.54 -19.87 -63.41
N VAL A 55 -15.43 -19.21 -63.76
CA VAL A 55 -14.50 -19.62 -64.83
C VAL A 55 -13.07 -19.28 -64.40
N ASN A 56 -12.14 -20.25 -64.51
CA ASN A 56 -10.74 -20.09 -64.16
C ASN A 56 -10.03 -18.98 -64.97
N GLY A 57 -9.26 -18.11 -64.31
CA GLY A 57 -8.59 -16.99 -64.98
C GLY A 57 -7.44 -16.35 -64.19
N LYS A 58 -6.33 -17.10 -63.99
CA LYS A 58 -5.07 -16.70 -63.32
C LYS A 58 -5.19 -16.29 -61.84
N VAL A 59 -4.38 -16.94 -61.01
CA VAL A 59 -3.87 -16.32 -59.77
C VAL A 59 -3.05 -15.10 -60.19
N VAL A 60 -3.52 -13.91 -59.82
CA VAL A 60 -2.64 -12.76 -59.61
C VAL A 60 -2.47 -12.69 -58.11
N ASP A 61 -1.32 -13.14 -57.63
CA ASP A 61 -0.96 -13.04 -56.22
C ASP A 61 -0.89 -11.55 -55.85
N LYS A 62 -1.87 -11.11 -55.06
CA LYS A 62 -1.86 -9.83 -54.39
C LYS A 62 -1.67 -10.11 -52.92
N SER A 63 -0.45 -9.91 -52.45
CA SER A 63 -0.18 -9.67 -51.05
C SER A 63 -1.16 -8.61 -50.51
N PRO A 64 -1.67 -8.74 -49.28
CA PRO A 64 -2.59 -7.75 -48.70
C PRO A 64 -2.01 -6.34 -48.84
N SER A 65 -2.85 -5.35 -49.16
CA SER A 65 -2.37 -3.97 -49.12
C SER A 65 -1.94 -3.64 -47.69
N LYS A 66 -0.95 -2.75 -47.53
CA LYS A 66 -0.38 -2.47 -46.21
C LYS A 66 -1.45 -2.13 -45.15
N LYS A 67 -2.52 -1.43 -45.55
CA LYS A 67 -3.70 -1.14 -44.71
C LYS A 67 -4.51 -2.36 -44.25
N GLU A 68 -4.64 -3.39 -45.07
CA GLU A 68 -5.34 -4.63 -44.69
C GLU A 68 -4.49 -5.46 -43.73
N MET A 69 -3.16 -5.43 -43.92
CA MET A 69 -2.21 -6.08 -43.02
C MET A 69 -2.13 -5.37 -41.66
N ASP A 70 -2.00 -4.04 -41.65
CA ASP A 70 -2.04 -3.21 -40.44
C ASP A 70 -3.35 -3.45 -39.65
N ARG A 71 -4.51 -3.49 -40.34
CA ARG A 71 -5.83 -3.75 -39.73
C ARG A 71 -5.99 -5.14 -39.13
N ALA A 72 -5.47 -6.18 -39.78
CA ALA A 72 -5.50 -7.54 -39.22
C ALA A 72 -4.65 -7.64 -37.94
N THR A 73 -3.50 -6.97 -37.90
CA THR A 73 -2.68 -6.83 -36.69
C THR A 73 -3.37 -6.01 -35.60
N GLU A 74 -4.07 -4.91 -35.95
CA GLU A 74 -4.84 -4.09 -35.00
C GLU A 74 -6.00 -4.87 -34.37
N ALA A 75 -6.77 -5.63 -35.17
CA ALA A 75 -7.83 -6.52 -34.70
C ALA A 75 -7.30 -7.59 -33.73
N MET A 76 -6.16 -8.21 -34.08
CA MET A 76 -5.50 -9.22 -33.24
C MET A 76 -4.95 -8.62 -31.93
N ASN A 77 -4.42 -7.39 -31.97
CA ASN A 77 -3.97 -6.68 -30.77
C ASN A 77 -5.13 -6.35 -29.82
N GLN A 78 -6.27 -5.88 -30.35
CA GLN A 78 -7.48 -5.66 -29.54
C GLN A 78 -8.02 -6.98 -28.96
N LEU A 79 -7.99 -8.08 -29.71
CA LEU A 79 -8.37 -9.40 -29.22
C LEU A 79 -7.45 -9.87 -28.08
N LEU A 80 -6.14 -9.72 -28.24
CA LEU A 80 -5.16 -10.07 -27.20
C LEU A 80 -5.30 -9.18 -25.95
N GLN A 81 -5.52 -7.87 -26.13
CA GLN A 81 -5.74 -6.92 -25.04
C GLN A 81 -7.04 -7.24 -24.28
N GLY A 82 -8.14 -7.47 -25.00
CA GLY A 82 -9.41 -7.88 -24.41
C GLY A 82 -9.35 -9.21 -23.66
N LYS A 83 -8.59 -10.19 -24.19
CA LYS A 83 -8.31 -11.45 -23.49
C LYS A 83 -7.45 -11.26 -22.23
N ARG A 84 -6.56 -10.26 -22.19
CA ARG A 84 -5.83 -9.86 -20.97
C ARG A 84 -6.76 -9.20 -19.95
N HIS A 85 -7.64 -8.29 -20.37
CA HIS A 85 -8.64 -7.66 -19.49
C HIS A 85 -9.56 -8.71 -18.83
N LEU A 86 -10.02 -9.72 -19.59
CA LEU A 86 -10.75 -10.89 -19.05
C LEU A 86 -9.96 -11.66 -17.97
N LEU A 87 -8.64 -11.81 -18.13
CA LEU A 87 -7.79 -12.54 -17.18
C LEU A 87 -7.57 -11.78 -15.85
N VAL A 88 -7.66 -10.45 -15.87
CA VAL A 88 -7.51 -9.61 -14.66
C VAL A 88 -8.86 -9.14 -14.08
N GLN A 89 -9.97 -9.69 -14.58
CA GLN A 89 -11.35 -9.34 -14.20
C GLN A 89 -11.73 -7.85 -14.41
N ASP A 90 -11.03 -7.13 -15.29
CA ASP A 90 -11.49 -5.81 -15.77
C ASP A 90 -12.50 -6.03 -16.89
N ILE A 91 -13.72 -6.42 -16.50
CA ILE A 91 -14.78 -6.80 -17.44
C ILE A 91 -15.25 -5.63 -18.32
N PRO A 92 -15.41 -4.38 -17.82
CA PRO A 92 -15.75 -3.23 -18.69
C PRO A 92 -14.68 -2.98 -19.77
N SER A 93 -13.38 -3.01 -19.42
CA SER A 93 -12.32 -2.86 -20.42
C SER A 93 -12.20 -4.06 -21.34
N ALA A 94 -12.57 -5.27 -20.87
CA ALA A 94 -12.65 -6.45 -21.71
C ALA A 94 -13.75 -6.33 -22.77
N VAL A 95 -14.97 -5.94 -22.37
CA VAL A 95 -16.09 -5.68 -23.27
C VAL A 95 -15.68 -4.68 -24.36
N ASN A 96 -15.06 -3.55 -23.99
CA ASN A 96 -14.66 -2.51 -24.93
C ASN A 96 -13.60 -3.00 -25.96
N SER A 97 -12.48 -3.59 -25.51
CA SER A 97 -11.45 -4.08 -26.43
C SER A 97 -11.95 -5.24 -27.30
N LEU A 98 -12.78 -6.13 -26.77
CA LEU A 98 -13.32 -7.26 -27.53
C LEU A 98 -14.42 -6.83 -28.52
N GLN A 99 -15.19 -5.78 -28.21
CA GLN A 99 -16.13 -5.17 -29.15
C GLN A 99 -15.39 -4.61 -30.38
N GLU A 100 -14.33 -3.83 -30.16
CA GLU A 100 -13.57 -3.23 -31.26
C GLU A 100 -12.77 -4.30 -32.03
N ALA A 101 -12.25 -5.34 -31.35
CA ALA A 101 -11.70 -6.52 -32.02
C ALA A 101 -12.73 -7.17 -32.96
N CYS A 102 -13.93 -7.51 -32.46
CA CYS A 102 -15.01 -8.04 -33.28
C CYS A 102 -15.31 -7.15 -34.48
N LYS A 103 -15.47 -5.84 -34.28
CA LYS A 103 -15.75 -4.89 -35.35
C LYS A 103 -14.66 -4.87 -36.42
N LEU A 104 -13.38 -4.85 -36.03
CA LEU A 104 -12.25 -4.86 -36.97
C LEU A 104 -12.14 -6.20 -37.73
N TYR A 105 -12.36 -7.34 -37.07
CA TYR A 105 -12.44 -8.64 -37.76
C TYR A 105 -13.62 -8.68 -38.76
N VAL A 106 -14.79 -8.16 -38.38
CA VAL A 106 -15.97 -8.09 -39.26
C VAL A 106 -15.74 -7.16 -40.46
N GLU A 107 -15.12 -6.00 -40.27
CA GLU A 107 -14.74 -5.09 -41.36
C GLU A 107 -13.72 -5.71 -42.34
N GLN A 108 -12.88 -6.64 -41.87
CA GLN A 108 -11.76 -7.19 -42.64
C GLN A 108 -12.05 -8.55 -43.30
N PHE A 109 -12.88 -9.39 -42.68
CA PHE A 109 -13.18 -10.76 -43.15
C PHE A 109 -14.67 -11.00 -43.42
N GLY A 110 -15.56 -10.23 -42.80
CA GLY A 110 -17.02 -10.34 -42.92
C GLY A 110 -17.69 -11.00 -41.70
N GLU A 111 -18.97 -10.67 -41.47
CA GLU A 111 -19.73 -11.02 -40.26
C GLU A 111 -19.86 -12.54 -40.01
N THR A 112 -19.81 -13.35 -41.07
CA THR A 112 -19.93 -14.83 -41.01
C THR A 112 -18.61 -15.55 -41.28
N ALA A 113 -17.47 -14.86 -41.25
CA ALA A 113 -16.16 -15.45 -41.43
C ALA A 113 -15.69 -16.23 -40.19
N ASN A 114 -14.91 -17.30 -40.39
CA ASN A 114 -14.43 -18.16 -39.29
C ASN A 114 -13.45 -17.40 -38.39
N GLU A 115 -12.69 -16.49 -39.00
CA GLU A 115 -11.70 -15.59 -38.42
C GLU A 115 -12.31 -14.68 -37.33
N CYS A 116 -13.59 -14.32 -37.47
CA CYS A 116 -14.34 -13.53 -36.48
C CYS A 116 -14.73 -14.34 -35.23
N GLY A 117 -14.74 -15.69 -35.33
CA GLY A 117 -15.30 -16.58 -34.32
C GLY A 117 -14.62 -16.51 -32.95
N GLU A 118 -13.29 -16.38 -32.91
CA GLU A 118 -12.57 -16.26 -31.63
C GLU A 118 -12.83 -14.90 -30.95
N ALA A 119 -12.92 -13.82 -31.73
CA ALA A 119 -13.27 -12.51 -31.20
C ALA A 119 -14.68 -12.51 -30.63
N TYR A 120 -15.67 -13.02 -31.38
CA TYR A 120 -17.06 -13.14 -30.91
C TYR A 120 -17.20 -14.00 -29.65
N PHE A 121 -16.50 -15.14 -29.58
CA PHE A 121 -16.51 -16.02 -28.41
C PHE A 121 -16.00 -15.29 -27.15
N HIS A 122 -14.88 -14.58 -27.24
CA HIS A 122 -14.36 -13.83 -26.11
C HIS A 122 -15.23 -12.61 -25.77
N TYR A 123 -15.75 -11.89 -26.75
CA TYR A 123 -16.63 -10.73 -26.54
C TYR A 123 -17.94 -11.14 -25.85
N GLY A 124 -18.61 -12.20 -26.32
CA GLY A 124 -19.81 -12.75 -25.69
C GLY A 124 -19.56 -13.20 -24.25
N ARG A 125 -18.41 -13.82 -23.98
CA ARG A 125 -18.00 -14.17 -22.61
C ARG A 125 -17.76 -12.95 -21.72
N ALA A 126 -17.19 -11.86 -22.25
CA ALA A 126 -17.05 -10.61 -21.48
C ALA A 126 -18.42 -9.97 -21.17
N LEU A 127 -19.37 -10.01 -22.11
CA LEU A 127 -20.74 -9.54 -21.90
C LEU A 127 -21.51 -10.38 -20.85
N LEU A 128 -21.28 -11.70 -20.78
CA LEU A 128 -21.84 -12.55 -19.72
C LEU A 128 -21.34 -12.14 -18.33
N GLU A 129 -20.02 -11.97 -18.15
CA GLU A 129 -19.47 -11.51 -16.87
C GLU A 129 -19.92 -10.08 -16.52
N MET A 130 -20.13 -9.21 -17.52
CA MET A 130 -20.66 -7.86 -17.32
C MET A 130 -22.10 -7.92 -16.78
N SER A 131 -22.95 -8.76 -17.39
CA SER A 131 -24.32 -9.01 -16.96
C SER A 131 -24.39 -9.59 -15.53
N ARG A 132 -23.44 -10.44 -15.14
CA ARG A 132 -23.33 -10.95 -13.76
C ARG A 132 -23.03 -9.85 -12.75
N ILE A 133 -22.11 -8.94 -13.07
CA ILE A 133 -21.81 -7.77 -12.23
C ILE A 133 -23.04 -6.86 -12.11
N GLU A 134 -23.70 -6.55 -13.23
CA GLU A 134 -24.89 -5.67 -13.25
C GLU A 134 -26.09 -6.30 -12.52
N SER A 135 -26.30 -7.61 -12.64
CA SER A 135 -27.35 -8.34 -11.91
C SER A 135 -27.09 -8.36 -10.39
N GLY A 136 -25.83 -8.48 -9.97
CA GLY A 136 -25.44 -8.35 -8.56
C GLY A 136 -25.71 -6.96 -7.99
N VAL A 137 -25.49 -5.90 -8.79
CA VAL A 137 -25.82 -4.52 -8.41
C VAL A 137 -27.34 -4.30 -8.35
N LEU A 138 -28.11 -4.81 -9.32
CA LEU A 138 -29.57 -4.70 -9.35
C LEU A 138 -30.25 -5.43 -8.18
N GLY A 139 -29.73 -6.59 -7.77
CA GLY A 139 -30.21 -7.29 -6.58
C GLY A 139 -30.12 -6.45 -5.31
N ASN A 140 -28.99 -5.76 -5.13
CA ASN A 140 -28.76 -4.88 -3.97
C ASN A 140 -29.53 -3.55 -4.04
N ALA A 141 -30.04 -3.17 -5.22
CA ALA A 141 -30.79 -1.93 -5.43
C ALA A 141 -32.32 -2.09 -5.23
N LEU A 142 -32.82 -3.32 -5.12
CA LEU A 142 -34.25 -3.62 -5.00
C LEU A 142 -34.74 -3.84 -3.55
N ASP A 143 -33.86 -4.25 -2.62
CA ASP A 143 -34.17 -4.34 -1.19
C ASP A 143 -34.16 -2.95 -0.51
N GLY A 144 -35.05 -2.08 -0.98
CA GLY A 144 -35.26 -0.73 -0.44
C GLY A 144 -35.66 -0.76 1.03
N GLY A 145 -34.87 -0.08 1.87
CA GLY A 145 -34.83 -0.35 3.31
C GLY A 145 -36.15 -0.18 4.08
N SER A 146 -36.42 -1.14 4.95
CA SER A 146 -37.22 -0.95 6.16
C SER A 146 -36.32 -1.16 7.37
N LEU A 147 -36.46 -0.28 8.37
CA LEU A 147 -36.01 -0.59 9.72
C LEU A 147 -36.93 -1.67 10.30
N ASP A 148 -36.36 -2.69 10.92
CA ASP A 148 -37.03 -3.45 11.98
C ASP A 148 -36.00 -3.83 13.05
N SER A 149 -36.43 -3.85 14.31
CA SER A 149 -35.57 -3.94 15.49
C SER A 149 -35.88 -5.21 16.28
N GLY A 150 -35.04 -6.24 16.12
CA GLY A 150 -35.20 -7.54 16.78
C GLY A 150 -33.87 -8.09 17.29
N SER A 151 -33.47 -7.67 18.49
CA SER A 151 -32.29 -8.19 19.19
C SER A 151 -32.70 -8.95 20.45
N ASP A 152 -32.53 -10.26 20.45
CA ASP A 152 -32.66 -11.12 21.64
C ASP A 152 -31.33 -11.84 21.92
N LEU A 153 -30.53 -11.27 22.83
CA LEU A 153 -29.47 -11.97 23.57
C LEU A 153 -29.59 -11.54 25.05
N ASP A 154 -29.66 -12.53 25.94
CA ASP A 154 -29.93 -12.35 27.38
C ASP A 154 -28.63 -12.12 28.15
N ASP A 155 -28.50 -10.96 28.80
CA ASP A 155 -27.25 -10.46 29.38
C ASP A 155 -27.34 -10.45 30.92
N SER A 156 -26.65 -11.38 31.58
CA SER A 156 -26.86 -11.65 33.02
C SER A 156 -25.97 -10.81 33.94
N GLN A 157 -26.41 -9.57 34.16
CA GLN A 157 -26.11 -8.70 35.31
C GLN A 157 -24.68 -8.13 35.49
N ILE A 158 -24.52 -6.86 35.11
CA ILE A 158 -24.34 -5.74 36.07
C ILE A 158 -25.34 -4.63 35.68
N SER A 159 -25.89 -3.89 36.64
CA SER A 159 -27.13 -3.11 36.44
C SER A 159 -26.94 -1.70 35.85
N ASN A 160 -27.54 -1.45 34.68
CA ASN A 160 -27.85 -0.09 34.21
C ASN A 160 -29.10 0.48 34.89
N GLY A 161 -29.09 1.79 35.15
CA GLY A 161 -30.08 2.49 35.99
C GLY A 161 -31.34 2.99 35.26
N GLU A 162 -32.05 2.15 34.52
CA GLU A 162 -33.34 2.54 33.91
C GLU A 162 -34.49 2.48 34.93
N GLY A 163 -34.60 3.54 35.75
CA GLY A 163 -35.65 3.65 36.78
C GLY A 163 -35.94 5.05 37.28
N LEU A 164 -35.41 6.09 36.61
CA LEU A 164 -35.55 7.49 37.02
C LEU A 164 -36.59 8.19 36.14
N THR A 165 -37.58 8.81 36.77
CA THR A 165 -38.53 9.71 36.08
C THR A 165 -37.84 11.01 35.68
N GLU A 166 -38.45 11.76 34.76
CA GLU A 166 -37.87 13.02 34.26
C GLU A 166 -37.61 14.04 35.38
N LYS A 167 -38.45 14.03 36.42
CA LYS A 167 -38.26 14.89 37.59
C LYS A 167 -37.07 14.45 38.46
N GLU A 168 -36.79 13.16 38.54
CA GLU A 168 -35.63 12.64 39.28
C GLU A 168 -34.33 12.85 38.48
N ARG A 169 -34.37 12.75 37.15
CA ARG A 169 -33.27 13.23 36.29
C ARG A 169 -32.98 14.72 36.52
N GLN A 170 -34.02 15.54 36.62
CA GLN A 170 -33.86 16.97 36.85
C GLN A 170 -33.33 17.30 38.27
N GLU A 171 -33.81 16.60 39.30
CA GLU A 171 -33.24 16.70 40.65
C GLU A 171 -31.79 16.19 40.74
N ILE A 172 -31.39 15.21 39.93
CA ILE A 172 -29.99 14.74 39.85
C ILE A 172 -29.13 15.77 39.12
N ALA A 173 -29.62 16.37 38.02
CA ALA A 173 -28.93 17.43 37.31
C ALA A 173 -28.69 18.66 38.20
N GLU A 174 -29.70 19.08 38.98
CA GLU A 174 -29.56 20.18 39.95
C GLU A 174 -28.53 19.84 41.05
N LYS A 175 -28.55 18.62 41.61
CA LYS A 175 -27.57 18.18 42.62
C LYS A 175 -26.15 18.05 42.06
N VAL A 176 -25.98 17.70 40.79
CA VAL A 176 -24.67 17.67 40.10
C VAL A 176 -24.15 19.10 39.86
N ASP A 177 -25.01 20.02 39.44
CA ASP A 177 -24.65 21.43 39.23
C ASP A 177 -24.38 22.17 40.57
N GLU A 178 -25.05 21.78 41.65
CA GLU A 178 -24.79 22.24 43.02
C GLU A 178 -23.46 21.69 43.56
N ALA A 179 -23.18 20.39 43.36
CA ALA A 179 -21.89 19.78 43.71
C ALA A 179 -20.71 20.36 42.88
N LEU A 180 -20.93 20.73 41.61
CA LEU A 180 -19.95 21.46 40.80
C LEU A 180 -19.64 22.85 41.40
N LYS A 181 -20.66 23.56 41.90
CA LYS A 181 -20.48 24.86 42.56
C LYS A 181 -19.79 24.76 43.92
N GLU A 182 -20.10 23.74 44.73
CA GLU A 182 -19.37 23.51 45.98
C GLU A 182 -17.88 23.24 45.74
N ASN A 183 -17.53 22.40 44.76
CA ASN A 183 -16.13 22.14 44.41
C ASN A 183 -15.40 23.37 43.83
N LEU A 184 -16.09 24.21 43.05
CA LEU A 184 -15.51 25.46 42.53
C LEU A 184 -15.18 26.45 43.66
N CYS A 185 -16.07 26.53 44.66
CA CYS A 185 -15.93 27.42 45.82
C CYS A 185 -14.71 27.10 46.70
N VAL A 186 -14.26 25.83 46.74
CA VAL A 186 -13.05 25.42 47.47
C VAL A 186 -11.78 26.00 46.85
N LEU A 187 -11.71 26.11 45.52
CA LEU A 187 -10.51 26.59 44.81
C LEU A 187 -10.37 28.12 44.82
N GLU A 188 -11.48 28.88 44.92
CA GLU A 188 -11.42 30.33 45.12
C GLU A 188 -11.08 30.72 46.57
N GLY A 189 -11.24 29.80 47.53
CA GLY A 189 -11.06 30.06 48.97
C GLY A 189 -9.61 30.32 49.42
N GLU A 190 -8.62 29.67 48.79
CA GLU A 190 -7.21 29.80 49.21
C GLU A 190 -6.48 31.01 48.61
N ALA A 191 -7.06 31.66 47.59
CA ALA A 191 -6.42 32.77 46.87
C ALA A 191 -6.49 34.14 47.59
N VAL A 192 -7.27 34.28 48.68
CA VAL A 192 -7.64 35.61 49.23
C VAL A 192 -7.20 35.84 50.69
N THR A 193 -6.00 35.39 51.08
CA THR A 193 -5.39 35.78 52.37
C THR A 193 -3.91 36.20 52.35
N ASN A 194 -3.42 36.89 51.30
CA ASN A 194 -2.33 37.87 51.49
C ASN A 194 -2.17 38.90 50.34
N GLY A 195 -2.95 39.99 50.40
CA GLY A 195 -2.78 41.14 49.52
C GLY A 195 -2.84 42.47 50.29
N LYS A 196 -1.68 43.01 50.70
CA LYS A 196 -1.41 44.45 50.95
C LYS A 196 0.02 44.73 51.44
N ASN A 197 0.81 45.39 50.59
CA ASN A 197 1.60 46.62 50.86
C ASN A 197 2.79 46.73 49.87
N ALA A 198 3.26 47.91 49.45
CA ALA A 198 2.63 49.23 49.33
C ALA A 198 3.59 50.17 48.55
N VAL A 199 3.05 50.95 47.59
CA VAL A 199 3.52 52.30 47.16
C VAL A 199 4.99 52.52 46.73
N GLY A 200 5.21 53.12 45.56
CA GLY A 200 6.46 53.85 45.28
C GLY A 200 6.71 54.15 43.80
N GLU A 201 6.44 55.38 43.35
CA GLU A 201 6.87 55.87 42.03
C GLU A 201 8.34 56.35 42.06
N GLY A 202 9.05 56.21 40.94
CA GLY A 202 10.40 56.76 40.77
C GLY A 202 10.81 56.80 39.29
N ASN A 203 11.07 58.00 38.78
CA ASN A 203 11.53 58.27 37.40
C ASN A 203 12.88 59.02 37.46
N LEU A 204 13.50 59.31 36.31
CA LEU A 204 14.86 59.82 36.08
C LEU A 204 15.95 58.73 36.22
N GLY A 205 17.07 58.77 35.47
CA GLY A 205 17.50 59.74 34.45
C GLY A 205 18.79 59.30 33.74
N GLU A 206 19.20 60.07 32.72
CA GLU A 206 20.22 59.69 31.72
C GLU A 206 21.69 59.66 32.19
N GLY A 207 22.48 58.74 31.62
CA GLY A 207 23.76 59.06 30.94
C GLY A 207 25.09 59.00 31.70
N ALA A 208 26.04 58.17 31.21
CA ALA A 208 27.42 58.58 30.87
C ALA A 208 28.28 57.44 30.22
N GLU A 209 29.22 57.86 29.39
CA GLU A 209 30.33 57.15 28.70
C GLU A 209 31.37 56.50 29.66
N ALA A 210 32.33 55.64 29.26
CA ALA A 210 32.51 54.72 28.11
C ALA A 210 33.77 53.82 28.35
N ASP A 211 33.92 52.75 27.54
CA ASP A 211 35.12 51.92 27.18
C ASP A 211 36.43 52.03 28.01
N PRO A 212 37.05 50.89 28.46
CA PRO A 212 38.02 50.23 27.55
C PRO A 212 38.19 48.69 27.70
N GLY A 213 38.70 48.04 26.64
CA GLY A 213 39.52 46.81 26.74
C GLY A 213 41.04 47.11 26.85
N PRO A 214 41.98 46.17 26.61
CA PRO A 214 41.83 44.73 26.35
C PRO A 214 42.82 43.81 27.14
N THR A 215 42.63 42.48 27.01
CA THR A 215 43.62 41.36 27.05
C THR A 215 44.90 41.40 27.92
N GLN A 216 45.13 40.34 28.74
CA GLN A 216 46.45 39.65 28.83
C GLN A 216 46.39 38.22 29.44
N HIS A 217 47.52 37.49 29.44
CA HIS A 217 47.65 36.02 29.64
C HIS A 217 48.31 35.58 30.97
N SER A 218 48.03 34.33 31.38
CA SER A 218 48.97 33.32 31.95
C SER A 218 48.26 31.94 31.93
N GLU A 219 48.81 30.82 31.45
CA GLU A 219 49.96 30.01 31.93
C GLU A 219 49.72 29.35 33.31
N GLY A 220 50.05 28.07 33.57
CA GLY A 220 50.74 27.05 32.74
C GLY A 220 50.55 25.61 33.28
N ALA A 221 51.33 24.64 32.78
CA ALA A 221 51.17 23.19 33.04
C ALA A 221 52.25 22.59 33.99
N ASP A 222 52.16 21.29 34.27
CA ASP A 222 53.21 20.47 34.93
C ASP A 222 53.38 19.10 34.23
N GLN A 223 54.49 18.38 34.43
CA GLN A 223 55.03 17.39 33.48
C GLN A 223 55.57 16.06 34.08
N SER A 224 55.58 14.99 33.27
CA SER A 224 56.65 13.96 33.17
C SER A 224 56.41 13.17 31.84
N GLU A 225 57.34 13.03 30.88
CA GLU A 225 58.57 12.20 30.87
C GLU A 225 58.27 10.69 31.06
N LYS A 226 58.64 9.74 30.16
CA LYS A 226 59.85 9.53 29.31
C LYS A 226 59.55 8.70 28.02
N SER A 227 60.23 8.83 26.86
CA SER A 227 61.50 8.18 26.37
C SER A 227 61.53 6.63 26.44
N GLU A 228 62.15 5.82 25.55
CA GLU A 228 63.08 5.92 24.38
C GLU A 228 62.49 5.08 23.17
N GLU A 229 62.99 4.75 21.94
CA GLU A 229 64.18 4.86 21.02
C GLU A 229 63.64 4.59 19.54
N GLU A 230 63.98 5.31 18.44
CA GLU A 230 65.04 5.11 17.38
C GLU A 230 64.97 3.84 16.45
N SER A 231 64.82 3.98 15.10
CA SER A 231 65.85 3.79 14.01
C SER A 231 65.78 2.40 13.28
N ASP A 232 66.23 2.13 12.03
CA ASP A 232 66.74 2.94 10.89
C ASP A 232 66.61 2.18 9.51
N GLU A 233 67.26 2.68 8.45
CA GLU A 233 67.13 2.49 6.97
C GLU A 233 67.43 1.10 6.30
N ASP A 234 67.49 1.11 4.94
CA ASP A 234 67.87 0.09 3.93
C ASP A 234 66.86 -1.06 3.58
N GLY A 235 66.70 -1.49 2.30
CA GLY A 235 67.35 -1.08 1.04
C GLY A 235 66.71 -1.69 -0.23
N GLU A 236 67.25 -1.42 -1.43
CA GLU A 236 66.65 -1.74 -2.74
C GLU A 236 66.86 -3.18 -3.29
N GLU A 237 65.84 -3.75 -3.94
CA GLU A 237 65.92 -4.52 -5.20
C GLU A 237 64.58 -4.36 -5.97
N GLY A 238 64.48 -4.41 -7.31
CA GLY A 238 65.55 -4.61 -8.30
C GLY A 238 65.14 -5.47 -9.53
N GLY A 239 63.94 -5.29 -10.11
CA GLY A 239 63.43 -6.22 -11.15
C GLY A 239 62.71 -5.54 -12.34
N SER A 240 63.40 -5.43 -13.47
CA SER A 240 62.88 -4.85 -14.73
C SER A 240 62.44 -5.91 -15.76
N GLY A 241 61.44 -5.59 -16.60
CA GLY A 241 61.12 -6.36 -17.80
C GLY A 241 60.36 -5.52 -18.83
N GLU A 242 60.98 -5.24 -19.99
CA GLU A 242 60.40 -4.40 -21.05
C GLU A 242 60.13 -5.17 -22.36
N GLY A 243 58.91 -5.02 -22.89
CA GLY A 243 58.55 -5.08 -24.31
C GLY A 243 58.63 -6.43 -25.05
N PRO A 244 58.36 -6.44 -26.39
CA PRO A 244 57.81 -5.34 -27.20
C PRO A 244 56.57 -5.73 -28.05
N ALA A 245 56.11 -4.76 -28.84
CA ALA A 245 54.94 -4.73 -29.73
C ALA A 245 54.74 -5.88 -30.74
N GLU A 246 53.51 -5.98 -31.25
CA GLU A 246 53.25 -6.14 -32.68
C GLU A 246 51.99 -5.33 -33.10
N GLU A 247 51.93 -4.86 -34.35
CA GLU A 247 50.84 -4.05 -34.93
C GLU A 247 50.16 -4.79 -36.10
N GLY A 248 48.88 -4.49 -36.35
CA GLY A 248 48.15 -4.93 -37.55
C GLY A 248 47.18 -6.10 -37.29
N GLY A 249 45.99 -6.14 -37.90
CA GLY A 249 45.43 -5.17 -38.87
C GLY A 249 43.91 -5.30 -38.98
N ASP A 250 43.32 -4.55 -39.91
CA ASP A 250 41.88 -4.43 -40.10
C ASP A 250 41.22 -5.70 -40.66
N GLU A 251 39.95 -5.93 -40.30
CA GLU A 251 38.95 -6.41 -41.27
C GLU A 251 37.54 -5.97 -40.83
N GLU A 252 36.83 -5.25 -41.72
CA GLU A 252 35.42 -4.89 -41.54
C GLU A 252 34.53 -5.98 -42.12
N GLU A 253 33.64 -6.58 -41.33
CA GLU A 253 32.40 -7.19 -41.86
C GLU A 253 31.21 -6.83 -40.97
N GLY A 254 30.05 -6.64 -41.59
CA GLY A 254 28.81 -6.30 -40.89
C GLY A 254 27.58 -6.50 -41.77
N GLU A 255 26.71 -7.41 -41.33
CA GLU A 255 25.35 -7.67 -41.82
C GLU A 255 24.48 -7.86 -40.56
N SER A 256 23.46 -7.05 -40.30
CA SER A 256 22.16 -6.85 -40.97
C SER A 256 21.04 -7.72 -40.37
N SER A 257 19.79 -7.33 -40.61
CA SER A 257 18.60 -7.82 -39.91
C SER A 257 18.00 -9.10 -40.51
N ASP A 258 16.95 -9.58 -39.82
CA ASP A 258 15.86 -10.43 -40.33
C ASP A 258 16.09 -11.95 -40.41
N GLU A 259 15.81 -12.66 -39.31
CA GLU A 259 15.43 -14.07 -39.38
C GLU A 259 14.48 -14.49 -38.22
N ALA A 260 13.18 -14.65 -38.51
CA ALA A 260 12.19 -15.43 -37.72
C ALA A 260 10.74 -15.41 -38.31
N ASN A 261 10.50 -15.81 -39.57
CA ASN A 261 9.10 -16.10 -40.00
C ASN A 261 8.94 -16.92 -41.30
N ARG A 262 8.91 -18.27 -41.22
CA ARG A 262 8.04 -19.18 -42.03
C ARG A 262 8.29 -20.68 -41.79
N GLU A 263 7.20 -21.41 -41.53
CA GLU A 263 6.77 -22.70 -42.13
C GLU A 263 5.47 -23.09 -41.42
N GLU A 264 4.28 -22.71 -41.92
CA GLU A 264 3.50 -23.30 -43.03
C GLU A 264 3.18 -24.81 -42.90
N THR A 265 2.07 -25.06 -42.20
CA THR A 265 1.01 -26.03 -42.56
C THR A 265 1.27 -27.05 -43.68
N THR A 266 1.09 -28.35 -43.38
CA THR A 266 0.02 -29.18 -44.01
C THR A 266 -0.09 -30.57 -43.38
N GLY A 267 -1.29 -30.93 -42.88
CA GLY A 267 -1.59 -32.31 -42.46
C GLY A 267 -2.56 -32.42 -41.27
N GLY A 268 -3.87 -32.17 -41.46
CA GLY A 268 -4.81 -32.24 -40.34
C GLY A 268 -6.27 -31.82 -40.60
N GLN A 269 -6.80 -31.94 -41.82
CA GLN A 269 -8.17 -31.46 -42.15
C GLN A 269 -9.32 -32.16 -41.39
N ALA A 270 -9.06 -33.25 -40.66
CA ALA A 270 -10.04 -33.87 -39.75
C ALA A 270 -10.04 -33.21 -38.35
N ASP A 271 -8.88 -32.80 -37.86
CA ASP A 271 -8.68 -32.40 -36.46
C ASP A 271 -9.23 -30.99 -36.16
N SER A 272 -9.05 -30.06 -37.11
CA SER A 272 -9.66 -28.72 -37.00
C SER A 272 -11.20 -28.76 -36.92
N SER A 273 -11.84 -29.81 -37.45
CA SER A 273 -13.28 -30.02 -37.29
C SER A 273 -13.64 -30.50 -35.88
N HIS A 274 -12.82 -31.36 -35.28
CA HIS A 274 -13.00 -31.81 -33.90
C HIS A 274 -12.85 -30.65 -32.91
N GLU A 275 -11.75 -29.89 -33.02
CA GLU A 275 -11.46 -28.76 -32.14
C GLU A 275 -12.50 -27.64 -32.27
N MET A 276 -12.94 -27.30 -33.50
CA MET A 276 -14.00 -26.31 -33.71
C MET A 276 -15.36 -26.75 -33.16
N ARG A 277 -15.70 -28.05 -33.21
CA ARG A 277 -16.94 -28.54 -32.58
C ARG A 277 -16.86 -28.48 -31.05
N LEU A 278 -15.71 -28.74 -30.43
CA LEU A 278 -15.54 -28.55 -28.98
C LEU A 278 -15.63 -27.08 -28.58
N LYS A 279 -15.07 -26.16 -29.37
CA LYS A 279 -15.25 -24.70 -29.21
C LYS A 279 -16.73 -24.29 -29.36
N LEU A 280 -17.47 -24.91 -30.29
CA LEU A 280 -18.92 -24.70 -30.45
C LEU A 280 -19.72 -25.19 -29.23
N SER A 281 -19.39 -26.34 -28.62
CA SER A 281 -20.04 -26.74 -27.36
C SER A 281 -19.78 -25.72 -26.24
N GLN A 282 -18.55 -25.23 -26.07
CA GLN A 282 -18.24 -24.21 -25.06
C GLN A 282 -19.00 -22.89 -25.31
N ALA A 283 -19.19 -22.50 -26.57
CA ALA A 283 -20.01 -21.33 -26.91
C ALA A 283 -21.50 -21.54 -26.56
N LEU A 284 -22.05 -22.73 -26.83
CA LEU A 284 -23.43 -23.10 -26.47
C LEU A 284 -23.64 -23.21 -24.96
N GLU A 285 -22.62 -23.63 -24.21
CA GLU A 285 -22.61 -23.67 -22.75
C GLU A 285 -22.75 -22.25 -22.16
N TYR A 286 -21.95 -21.29 -22.65
CA TYR A 286 -22.06 -19.88 -22.21
C TYR A 286 -23.38 -19.22 -22.65
N LEU A 287 -23.90 -19.55 -23.84
CA LEU A 287 -25.24 -19.10 -24.25
C LEU A 287 -26.34 -19.68 -23.35
N GLY A 288 -26.19 -20.93 -22.92
CA GLY A 288 -27.02 -21.55 -21.90
C GLY A 288 -27.03 -20.74 -20.60
N GLU A 289 -25.87 -20.31 -20.12
CA GLU A 289 -25.73 -19.47 -18.91
C GLU A 289 -26.32 -18.07 -19.07
N VAL A 290 -26.08 -17.38 -20.19
CA VAL A 290 -26.76 -16.11 -20.51
C VAL A 290 -28.28 -16.31 -20.48
N GLY A 291 -28.77 -17.45 -20.97
CA GLY A 291 -30.19 -17.81 -20.91
C GLY A 291 -30.74 -18.05 -19.50
N LEU A 292 -29.89 -18.39 -18.51
CA LEU A 292 -30.29 -18.47 -17.10
C LEU A 292 -30.41 -17.05 -16.51
N GLU A 293 -29.34 -16.27 -16.58
CA GLU A 293 -29.26 -14.93 -15.97
C GLU A 293 -30.32 -13.98 -16.54
N THR A 294 -30.64 -14.09 -17.83
CA THR A 294 -31.65 -13.27 -18.51
C THR A 294 -33.09 -13.79 -18.38
N GLY A 295 -33.33 -14.87 -17.63
CA GLY A 295 -34.65 -15.46 -17.45
C GLY A 295 -35.20 -16.24 -18.66
N ASN A 296 -34.41 -16.40 -19.73
CA ASN A 296 -34.80 -17.07 -20.97
C ASN A 296 -34.65 -18.60 -20.88
N PHE A 297 -35.19 -19.21 -19.82
CA PHE A 297 -34.88 -20.59 -19.43
C PHE A 297 -35.16 -21.66 -20.51
N ASN A 298 -36.13 -21.44 -21.40
CA ASN A 298 -36.38 -22.38 -22.50
C ASN A 298 -35.27 -22.37 -23.56
N GLN A 299 -34.72 -21.19 -23.88
CA GLN A 299 -33.55 -21.05 -24.76
C GLN A 299 -32.29 -21.64 -24.09
N SER A 300 -32.13 -21.38 -22.78
CA SER A 300 -31.07 -21.97 -21.95
C SER A 300 -31.09 -23.50 -22.01
N ILE A 301 -32.25 -24.12 -21.80
CA ILE A 301 -32.46 -25.58 -21.92
C ILE A 301 -32.07 -26.07 -23.31
N ASP A 302 -32.50 -25.39 -24.38
CA ASP A 302 -32.19 -25.79 -25.75
C ASP A 302 -30.68 -25.70 -26.05
N ASP A 303 -29.98 -24.66 -25.60
CA ASP A 303 -28.55 -24.48 -25.85
C ASP A 303 -27.68 -25.40 -25.00
N PHE A 304 -28.03 -25.65 -23.74
CA PHE A 304 -27.39 -26.72 -22.94
C PHE A 304 -27.64 -28.11 -23.54
N ASN A 305 -28.81 -28.40 -24.12
CA ASN A 305 -29.05 -29.68 -24.80
C ASN A 305 -28.19 -29.83 -26.07
N LYS A 306 -27.99 -28.76 -26.86
CA LYS A 306 -27.08 -28.75 -28.03
C LYS A 306 -25.61 -28.90 -27.62
N CYS A 307 -25.21 -28.23 -26.54
CA CYS A 307 -23.89 -28.41 -25.93
C CYS A 307 -23.68 -29.88 -25.53
N LEU A 308 -24.60 -30.43 -24.74
CA LEU A 308 -24.57 -31.81 -24.24
C LEU A 308 -24.57 -32.84 -25.38
N SER A 309 -25.27 -32.61 -26.49
CA SER A 309 -25.22 -33.54 -27.63
C SER A 309 -23.86 -33.54 -28.32
N ILE A 310 -23.23 -32.37 -28.48
CA ILE A 310 -21.87 -32.27 -29.05
C ILE A 310 -20.83 -32.87 -28.10
N GLN A 311 -20.91 -32.58 -26.79
CA GLN A 311 -20.02 -33.17 -25.79
C GLN A 311 -20.14 -34.70 -25.75
N ARG A 312 -21.35 -35.26 -25.72
CA ARG A 312 -21.59 -36.73 -25.77
C ARG A 312 -21.12 -37.41 -27.06
N GLU A 313 -20.91 -36.66 -28.16
CA GLU A 313 -20.34 -37.18 -29.41
C GLU A 313 -18.81 -37.14 -29.44
N LEU A 314 -18.16 -36.26 -28.67
CA LEU A 314 -16.74 -35.89 -28.85
C LEU A 314 -15.87 -36.05 -27.59
N LEU A 315 -16.47 -36.23 -26.42
CA LEU A 315 -15.79 -36.44 -25.14
C LEU A 315 -16.09 -37.83 -24.58
N ASP A 316 -15.21 -38.32 -23.70
CA ASP A 316 -15.48 -39.54 -22.94
C ASP A 316 -16.81 -39.43 -22.19
N ALA A 317 -17.58 -40.52 -22.09
CA ALA A 317 -18.87 -40.52 -21.39
C ALA A 317 -18.79 -40.13 -19.89
N HIS A 318 -17.59 -40.19 -19.31
CA HIS A 318 -17.27 -39.76 -17.95
C HIS A 318 -16.54 -38.40 -17.89
N ASP A 319 -16.55 -37.58 -18.94
CA ASP A 319 -15.87 -36.28 -18.90
C ASP A 319 -16.58 -35.26 -17.99
N ARG A 320 -15.79 -34.46 -17.29
CA ARG A 320 -16.25 -33.48 -16.30
C ARG A 320 -17.14 -32.38 -16.92
N ALA A 321 -16.93 -32.01 -18.19
CA ALA A 321 -17.76 -31.04 -18.89
C ALA A 321 -19.20 -31.55 -19.12
N ILE A 322 -19.37 -32.86 -19.31
CA ILE A 322 -20.69 -33.50 -19.44
C ILE A 322 -21.45 -33.40 -18.11
N ALA A 323 -20.76 -33.65 -16.98
CA ALA A 323 -21.35 -33.49 -15.65
C ALA A 323 -21.77 -32.04 -15.36
N GLU A 324 -20.95 -31.07 -15.74
CA GLU A 324 -21.27 -29.64 -15.61
C GLU A 324 -22.52 -29.26 -16.41
N THR A 325 -22.57 -29.67 -17.67
CA THR A 325 -23.68 -29.34 -18.57
C THR A 325 -25.00 -29.98 -18.11
N TYR A 326 -24.96 -31.18 -17.54
CA TYR A 326 -26.12 -31.76 -16.83
C TYR A 326 -26.53 -30.93 -15.61
N TYR A 327 -25.58 -30.44 -14.80
CA TYR A 327 -25.91 -29.62 -13.63
C TYR A 327 -26.56 -28.30 -14.04
N GLN A 328 -26.06 -27.62 -15.09
CA GLN A 328 -26.70 -26.40 -15.59
C GLN A 328 -28.06 -26.64 -16.23
N LEU A 329 -28.21 -27.74 -16.97
CA LEU A 329 -29.52 -28.15 -17.49
C LEU A 329 -30.50 -28.47 -16.34
N GLY A 330 -30.00 -28.97 -15.20
CA GLY A 330 -30.73 -29.11 -13.95
C GLY A 330 -31.21 -27.77 -13.38
N ASN A 331 -30.32 -26.78 -13.27
CA ASN A 331 -30.67 -25.41 -12.86
C ASN A 331 -31.68 -24.76 -13.83
N ALA A 332 -31.50 -24.95 -15.13
CA ALA A 332 -32.38 -24.43 -16.17
C ALA A 332 -33.79 -25.03 -16.08
N HIS A 333 -33.90 -26.34 -15.84
CA HIS A 333 -35.18 -26.99 -15.57
C HIS A 333 -35.79 -26.55 -14.23
N LEU A 334 -34.98 -26.32 -13.18
CA LEU A 334 -35.47 -25.85 -11.88
C LEU A 334 -36.10 -24.46 -11.98
N LEU A 335 -35.39 -23.50 -12.60
CA LEU A 335 -35.86 -22.13 -12.79
C LEU A 335 -37.05 -22.04 -13.77
N ASN A 336 -37.16 -23.00 -14.70
CA ASN A 336 -38.32 -23.17 -15.59
C ASN A 336 -39.44 -24.06 -14.98
N ASP A 337 -39.48 -24.24 -13.65
CA ASP A 337 -40.50 -25.00 -12.91
C ASP A 337 -40.64 -26.50 -13.27
N GLN A 338 -39.67 -27.09 -13.96
CA GLN A 338 -39.67 -28.49 -14.40
C GLN A 338 -38.95 -29.39 -13.40
N PHE A 339 -39.38 -29.36 -12.13
CA PHE A 339 -38.72 -30.01 -10.98
C PHE A 339 -38.34 -31.48 -11.20
N GLU A 340 -39.20 -32.33 -11.80
CA GLU A 340 -38.85 -33.72 -12.12
C GLU A 340 -37.62 -33.82 -13.03
N ARG A 341 -37.54 -32.96 -14.06
CA ARG A 341 -36.41 -32.92 -15.01
C ARG A 341 -35.16 -32.31 -14.37
N ALA A 342 -35.32 -31.33 -13.49
CA ALA A 342 -34.21 -30.79 -12.72
C ALA A 342 -33.53 -31.89 -11.90
N VAL A 343 -34.31 -32.66 -11.13
CA VAL A 343 -33.83 -33.84 -10.38
C VAL A 343 -33.20 -34.88 -11.30
N GLU A 344 -33.78 -35.15 -12.47
CA GLU A 344 -33.23 -36.08 -13.45
C GLU A 344 -31.83 -35.65 -13.94
N GLN A 345 -31.63 -34.36 -14.28
CA GLN A 345 -30.33 -33.89 -14.77
C GLN A 345 -29.30 -33.74 -13.65
N PHE A 346 -29.69 -33.31 -12.44
CA PHE A 346 -28.79 -33.36 -11.28
C PHE A 346 -28.34 -34.80 -10.96
N GLN A 347 -29.23 -35.79 -11.09
CA GLN A 347 -28.85 -37.20 -10.95
C GLN A 347 -27.91 -37.66 -12.09
N ASN A 348 -28.13 -37.20 -13.32
CA ASN A 348 -27.23 -37.49 -14.45
C ASN A 348 -25.83 -36.89 -14.23
N ALA A 349 -25.73 -35.69 -13.66
CA ALA A 349 -24.45 -35.08 -13.27
C ALA A 349 -23.71 -35.94 -12.24
N ILE A 350 -24.40 -36.38 -11.17
CA ILE A 350 -23.84 -37.30 -10.16
C ILE A 350 -23.36 -38.61 -10.82
N ASN A 351 -24.12 -39.17 -11.76
CA ASN A 351 -23.74 -40.43 -12.42
C ASN A 351 -22.42 -40.28 -13.20
N VAL A 352 -22.24 -39.22 -13.99
CA VAL A 352 -20.99 -38.94 -14.71
C VAL A 352 -19.82 -38.73 -13.75
N ILE A 353 -20.04 -38.01 -12.64
CA ILE A 353 -19.02 -37.81 -11.59
C ILE A 353 -18.62 -39.15 -10.96
N GLN A 354 -19.57 -40.04 -10.67
CA GLN A 354 -19.32 -41.39 -10.13
C GLN A 354 -18.60 -42.29 -11.14
N ASP A 355 -18.93 -42.23 -12.42
CA ASP A 355 -18.23 -42.95 -13.48
C ASP A 355 -16.79 -42.42 -13.65
N ARG A 356 -16.56 -41.10 -13.53
CA ARG A 356 -15.23 -40.49 -13.56
C ARG A 356 -14.37 -40.90 -12.35
N ILE A 357 -14.92 -40.86 -11.14
CA ILE A 357 -14.27 -41.37 -9.93
C ILE A 357 -13.92 -42.85 -10.10
N THR A 358 -14.83 -43.65 -10.65
CA THR A 358 -14.63 -45.09 -10.88
C THR A 358 -13.55 -45.35 -11.93
N PHE A 359 -13.51 -44.57 -13.00
CA PHE A 359 -12.44 -44.61 -14.01
C PHE A 359 -11.08 -44.25 -13.41
N LEU A 360 -10.97 -43.14 -12.69
CA LEU A 360 -9.72 -42.68 -12.07
C LEU A 360 -9.23 -43.68 -11.02
N LYS A 361 -10.11 -44.15 -10.12
CA LYS A 361 -9.75 -45.19 -9.13
C LYS A 361 -9.26 -46.46 -9.81
N LYS A 362 -9.85 -46.86 -10.94
CA LYS A 362 -9.41 -48.00 -11.75
C LYS A 362 -8.10 -47.73 -12.50
N LYS A 363 -7.83 -46.50 -12.94
CA LYS A 363 -6.56 -46.10 -13.57
C LYS A 363 -5.42 -46.18 -12.56
N ILE A 364 -5.61 -45.67 -11.34
CA ILE A 364 -4.68 -45.83 -10.22
C ILE A 364 -4.53 -47.32 -9.82
N GLU A 365 -5.64 -48.06 -9.65
CA GLU A 365 -5.60 -49.50 -9.30
C GLU A 365 -4.96 -50.35 -10.40
N ASN A 366 -4.85 -49.88 -11.64
CA ASN A 366 -4.08 -50.53 -12.71
C ASN A 366 -2.60 -50.13 -12.68
N ARG A 367 -2.30 -48.84 -12.50
CA ARG A 367 -0.93 -48.31 -12.42
C ARG A 367 -0.12 -48.98 -11.30
N GLY A 368 -0.75 -49.30 -10.17
CA GLY A 368 -0.14 -50.04 -9.06
C GLY A 368 -0.02 -51.56 -9.26
N LYS A 369 -0.05 -52.08 -10.49
CA LYS A 369 0.04 -53.52 -10.82
C LYS A 369 0.94 -53.86 -12.01
N GLU A 370 1.20 -52.90 -12.88
CA GLU A 370 2.31 -52.97 -13.83
C GLU A 370 3.59 -52.58 -13.06
N GLY A 371 4.66 -53.36 -13.23
CA GLY A 371 5.84 -53.30 -12.35
C GLY A 371 6.76 -52.09 -12.59
N GLU A 372 7.74 -51.90 -11.69
CA GLU A 372 8.71 -50.79 -11.77
C GLU A 372 9.47 -50.76 -13.11
N GLU A 373 9.14 -49.79 -13.96
CA GLU A 373 10.10 -49.16 -14.87
C GLU A 373 10.20 -47.66 -14.54
N THR A 374 11.42 -47.12 -14.65
CA THR A 374 11.75 -45.77 -14.20
C THR A 374 11.25 -44.71 -15.18
N HIS A 375 10.20 -43.98 -14.81
CA HIS A 375 9.90 -42.68 -15.41
C HIS A 375 10.57 -41.56 -14.63
N GLU A 376 11.20 -40.62 -15.33
CA GLU A 376 11.58 -39.33 -14.76
C GLU A 376 10.31 -38.54 -14.38
N GLU A 377 10.22 -38.08 -13.14
CA GLU A 377 9.09 -37.26 -12.68
C GLU A 377 9.17 -35.88 -13.36
N ASN A 378 8.29 -35.64 -14.34
CA ASN A 378 8.09 -34.31 -14.90
C ASN A 378 7.37 -33.42 -13.85
N PRO A 379 8.01 -32.40 -13.25
CA PRO A 379 7.42 -31.68 -12.11
C PRO A 379 6.23 -30.77 -12.47
N ASP A 380 5.95 -30.57 -13.76
CA ASP A 380 4.96 -29.61 -14.27
C ASP A 380 3.54 -30.24 -14.44
N ALA A 381 3.33 -31.44 -13.89
CA ALA A 381 2.06 -32.18 -13.93
C ALA A 381 1.06 -31.70 -12.87
N PHE A 382 0.44 -30.54 -13.10
CA PHE A 382 -0.39 -29.78 -12.13
C PHE A 382 -1.69 -30.45 -11.60
N TYR A 383 -1.95 -31.73 -11.89
CA TYR A 383 -3.10 -32.50 -11.37
C TYR A 383 -2.74 -33.97 -11.08
N THR A 384 -2.93 -34.40 -9.84
CA THR A 384 -2.91 -35.83 -9.47
C THR A 384 -4.30 -36.46 -9.59
N GLU A 385 -4.37 -37.76 -9.91
CA GLU A 385 -5.66 -38.45 -10.08
C GLU A 385 -6.37 -38.67 -8.74
N GLU A 386 -5.62 -38.84 -7.66
CA GLU A 386 -6.11 -38.83 -6.27
C GLU A 386 -6.72 -37.47 -5.91
N GLY A 387 -6.10 -36.37 -6.37
CA GLY A 387 -6.60 -35.01 -6.17
C GLY A 387 -7.87 -34.72 -6.98
N GLU A 388 -7.97 -35.25 -8.20
CA GLU A 388 -9.19 -35.16 -9.01
C GLU A 388 -10.33 -35.99 -8.38
N ILE A 389 -10.06 -37.23 -7.94
CA ILE A 389 -11.01 -38.08 -7.22
C ILE A 389 -11.58 -37.35 -6.00
N LYS A 390 -10.71 -36.78 -5.16
CA LYS A 390 -11.17 -36.13 -3.92
C LYS A 390 -12.12 -34.97 -4.20
N GLN A 391 -11.80 -34.09 -5.16
CA GLN A 391 -12.68 -32.99 -5.58
C GLN A 391 -14.03 -33.48 -6.11
N LEU A 392 -14.02 -34.59 -6.85
CA LEU A 392 -15.24 -35.18 -7.41
C LEU A 392 -16.09 -35.88 -6.33
N GLU A 393 -15.49 -36.48 -5.31
CA GLU A 393 -16.21 -37.05 -4.16
C GLU A 393 -16.81 -35.97 -3.26
N GLU A 394 -16.12 -34.83 -3.10
CA GLU A 394 -16.63 -33.67 -2.35
C GLU A 394 -17.82 -32.97 -3.04
N LEU A 395 -17.98 -33.10 -4.36
CA LEU A 395 -19.10 -32.52 -5.12
C LEU A 395 -20.42 -33.32 -5.07
N ILE A 396 -20.38 -34.61 -4.72
CA ILE A 396 -21.60 -35.45 -4.73
C ILE A 396 -22.62 -35.04 -3.64
N PRO A 397 -22.24 -34.76 -2.38
CA PRO A 397 -23.16 -34.27 -1.35
C PRO A 397 -23.91 -33.00 -1.76
N ASP A 398 -23.22 -31.99 -2.29
CA ASP A 398 -23.81 -30.70 -2.68
C ASP A 398 -24.93 -30.86 -3.72
N ILE A 399 -24.73 -31.75 -4.71
CA ILE A 399 -25.75 -32.03 -5.74
C ILE A 399 -26.90 -32.88 -5.17
N LEU A 400 -26.64 -33.75 -4.20
CA LEU A 400 -27.70 -34.50 -3.49
C LEU A 400 -28.58 -33.59 -2.63
N ASP A 401 -27.99 -32.62 -1.94
CA ASP A 401 -28.74 -31.62 -1.16
C ASP A 401 -29.54 -30.70 -2.09
N LYS A 402 -28.96 -30.28 -3.24
CA LYS A 402 -29.68 -29.57 -4.32
C LYS A 402 -30.90 -30.35 -4.84
N ILE A 403 -30.81 -31.68 -4.93
CA ILE A 403 -31.95 -32.56 -5.27
C ILE A 403 -32.98 -32.61 -4.12
N GLY A 404 -32.53 -32.56 -2.87
CA GLY A 404 -33.38 -32.41 -1.68
C GLY A 404 -34.21 -31.13 -1.73
N ASP A 405 -33.54 -29.98 -1.87
CA ASP A 405 -34.14 -28.66 -1.99
C ASP A 405 -35.13 -28.60 -3.17
N THR A 406 -34.73 -29.08 -4.35
CA THR A 406 -35.59 -29.14 -5.54
C THR A 406 -36.90 -29.90 -5.27
N ARG A 407 -36.84 -31.00 -4.51
CA ARG A 407 -38.03 -31.78 -4.12
C ARG A 407 -38.85 -31.08 -3.04
N ALA A 408 -38.21 -30.32 -2.14
CA ALA A 408 -38.89 -29.49 -1.15
C ALA A 408 -39.67 -28.35 -1.83
N SER A 409 -39.02 -27.56 -2.70
CA SER A 409 -39.67 -26.51 -3.50
C SER A 409 -40.82 -27.07 -4.35
N GLN A 410 -40.66 -28.26 -4.94
CA GLN A 410 -41.75 -28.91 -5.66
C GLN A 410 -42.93 -29.27 -4.74
N ALA A 411 -42.66 -29.88 -3.58
CA ALA A 411 -43.69 -30.25 -2.62
C ALA A 411 -44.41 -29.01 -2.08
N GLU A 412 -43.69 -27.92 -1.88
CA GLU A 412 -44.25 -26.64 -1.44
C GLU A 412 -45.09 -25.98 -2.54
N LYS A 413 -44.62 -25.94 -3.79
CA LYS A 413 -45.42 -25.42 -4.91
C LYS A 413 -46.71 -26.22 -5.11
N ARG A 414 -46.67 -27.54 -4.91
CA ARG A 414 -47.87 -28.40 -4.88
C ARG A 414 -48.80 -28.11 -3.69
N ARG A 415 -48.30 -27.60 -2.55
CA ARG A 415 -49.13 -27.08 -1.44
C ARG A 415 -49.73 -25.72 -1.76
N ARG A 416 -48.94 -24.75 -2.27
CA ARG A 416 -49.42 -23.41 -2.67
C ARG A 416 -50.55 -23.55 -3.71
N LEU A 417 -50.34 -24.35 -4.76
CA LEU A 417 -51.38 -24.66 -5.77
C LEU A 417 -52.62 -25.40 -5.24
N ALA A 418 -52.52 -26.12 -4.12
CA ALA A 418 -53.66 -26.78 -3.48
C ALA A 418 -54.45 -25.87 -2.51
N GLN A 419 -53.99 -24.64 -2.29
CA GLN A 419 -54.66 -23.64 -1.45
C GLN A 419 -55.52 -22.66 -2.29
N ASP A 420 -55.30 -22.58 -3.60
CA ASP A 420 -56.03 -21.69 -4.53
C ASP A 420 -57.33 -22.30 -5.12
N GLU A 421 -57.70 -23.55 -4.79
CA GLU A 421 -58.97 -24.15 -5.27
C GLU A 421 -60.20 -23.67 -4.45
N PRO A 422 -61.24 -23.10 -5.08
CA PRO A 422 -62.31 -22.40 -4.35
C PRO A 422 -63.47 -23.29 -3.85
N GLY A 423 -63.30 -23.87 -2.66
CA GLY A 423 -64.31 -23.90 -1.58
C GLY A 423 -65.61 -24.75 -1.68
N VAL A 424 -65.89 -25.54 -0.62
CA VAL A 424 -67.20 -26.15 -0.31
C VAL A 424 -67.50 -25.99 1.21
N PRO A 425 -68.74 -25.73 1.69
CA PRO A 425 -68.90 -24.98 2.96
C PRO A 425 -69.53 -25.70 4.19
N GLY A 426 -69.00 -25.36 5.38
CA GLY A 426 -69.74 -25.21 6.66
C GLY A 426 -69.94 -26.45 7.57
N PRO A 427 -70.57 -26.31 8.77
CA PRO A 427 -71.03 -25.05 9.40
C PRO A 427 -70.81 -24.88 10.94
N SER A 428 -71.05 -23.64 11.41
CA SER A 428 -71.68 -23.23 12.71
C SER A 428 -70.99 -23.32 14.09
N THR A 429 -71.02 -22.16 14.79
CA THR A 429 -71.23 -21.92 16.26
C THR A 429 -70.18 -22.37 17.30
N SER A 430 -69.96 -21.69 18.45
CA SER A 430 -70.21 -20.28 18.90
C SER A 430 -69.72 -20.07 20.35
N SER A 431 -69.31 -18.84 20.73
CA SER A 431 -69.26 -18.28 22.13
C SER A 431 -68.36 -18.98 23.18
N SER A 432 -67.89 -18.37 24.29
CA SER A 432 -67.70 -16.96 24.71
C SER A 432 -66.97 -16.88 26.07
N VAL A 433 -66.19 -15.80 26.30
CA VAL A 433 -65.99 -15.08 27.59
C VAL A 433 -65.73 -15.89 28.88
N SER A 434 -64.54 -15.73 29.47
CA SER A 434 -64.32 -15.19 30.86
C SER A 434 -62.85 -15.33 31.30
N SER A 435 -62.49 -14.78 32.46
CA SER A 435 -61.09 -14.54 32.88
C SER A 435 -60.77 -14.96 34.33
N SER A 436 -59.47 -14.96 34.66
CA SER A 436 -58.85 -14.65 35.97
C SER A 436 -58.55 -15.76 37.01
N VAL A 437 -57.58 -15.42 37.89
CA VAL A 437 -57.23 -15.98 39.23
C VAL A 437 -56.19 -17.15 39.34
N SER A 438 -54.92 -16.74 39.38
CA SER A 438 -53.80 -17.10 40.32
C SER A 438 -53.38 -18.55 40.66
N SER A 439 -52.05 -18.79 40.55
CA SER A 439 -51.14 -19.52 41.47
C SER A 439 -51.47 -20.96 41.91
N SER A 440 -50.57 -21.96 41.82
CA SER A 440 -49.20 -21.92 42.36
C SER A 440 -48.38 -23.19 42.00
N CYS A 441 -47.03 -23.08 42.11
CA CYS A 441 -46.02 -24.13 42.28
C CYS A 441 -45.91 -25.32 41.29
N SER A 442 -44.89 -25.22 40.43
CA SER A 442 -43.88 -26.26 40.15
C SER A 442 -44.23 -27.58 39.44
N PRO A 443 -43.75 -27.75 38.18
CA PRO A 443 -43.51 -29.04 37.55
C PRO A 443 -42.00 -29.36 37.42
N SER A 444 -41.67 -30.59 37.01
CA SER A 444 -40.31 -30.98 36.57
C SER A 444 -40.39 -31.98 35.42
N LYS A 445 -39.42 -31.88 34.49
CA LYS A 445 -39.14 -32.75 33.33
C LYS A 445 -40.03 -32.61 32.07
N VAL A 446 -39.45 -31.91 31.08
CA VAL A 446 -39.03 -32.47 29.76
C VAL A 446 -40.06 -33.31 28.99
N LYS A 447 -40.52 -32.83 27.81
CA LYS A 447 -39.89 -33.10 26.49
C LYS A 447 -40.63 -32.38 25.34
N SER A 448 -39.96 -32.16 24.20
CA SER A 448 -40.50 -31.67 22.90
C SER A 448 -41.13 -30.27 22.91
N CYS A 449 -41.28 -29.55 21.79
CA CYS A 449 -40.57 -29.51 20.51
C CYS A 449 -40.98 -28.18 19.85
N GLU A 450 -40.04 -27.38 19.36
CA GLU A 450 -40.37 -26.15 18.63
C GLU A 450 -39.69 -26.12 17.26
N SER A 451 -40.44 -25.61 16.28
CA SER A 451 -40.13 -25.62 14.86
C SER A 451 -39.37 -24.37 14.46
N GLN A 452 -38.34 -24.53 13.64
CA GLN A 452 -37.67 -23.41 12.97
C GLN A 452 -38.64 -22.68 12.04
N GLY A 453 -38.59 -21.35 12.02
CA GLY A 453 -39.17 -20.56 10.94
C GLY A 453 -38.24 -20.61 9.72
N GLU A 454 -38.80 -20.89 8.54
CA GLU A 454 -38.04 -20.99 7.30
C GLU A 454 -37.81 -19.59 6.70
N THR A 455 -36.56 -19.26 6.36
CA THR A 455 -36.21 -18.12 5.50
C THR A 455 -35.80 -18.66 4.13
N GLU A 456 -36.41 -18.13 3.06
CA GLU A 456 -36.18 -18.60 1.68
C GLU A 456 -34.72 -18.37 1.25
N LYS A 457 -33.93 -19.44 1.12
CA LYS A 457 -32.55 -19.37 0.62
C LYS A 457 -32.52 -19.28 -0.90
N LYS A 458 -31.79 -18.29 -1.44
CA LYS A 458 -31.45 -18.24 -2.88
C LYS A 458 -30.55 -19.43 -3.25
N ALA A 459 -30.77 -19.98 -4.44
CA ALA A 459 -30.06 -21.15 -4.93
C ALA A 459 -28.57 -20.86 -5.18
N THR A 460 -27.68 -21.63 -4.55
CA THR A 460 -26.22 -21.52 -4.75
C THR A 460 -25.77 -22.05 -6.12
N ASP A 461 -24.82 -21.35 -6.73
CA ASP A 461 -24.13 -21.78 -7.96
C ASP A 461 -22.80 -22.47 -7.64
N ILE A 462 -22.63 -23.70 -8.17
CA ILE A 462 -21.38 -24.49 -8.04
C ILE A 462 -20.69 -24.73 -9.40
N SER A 463 -21.13 -24.08 -10.48
CA SER A 463 -20.54 -24.19 -11.84
C SER A 463 -19.02 -24.04 -11.82
N HIS A 464 -18.55 -23.03 -11.09
CA HIS A 464 -17.15 -22.68 -10.92
C HIS A 464 -16.28 -23.80 -10.31
N LEU A 465 -16.86 -24.75 -9.57
CA LEU A 465 -16.15 -25.91 -9.02
C LEU A 465 -15.92 -27.01 -10.07
N VAL A 466 -16.63 -26.99 -11.19
CA VAL A 466 -16.56 -28.06 -12.20
C VAL A 466 -15.60 -27.70 -13.35
N ARG A 467 -15.45 -26.41 -13.70
CA ARG A 467 -14.69 -25.87 -14.85
C ARG A 467 -13.17 -26.06 -14.94
N LYS A 468 -12.55 -26.93 -14.13
CA LYS A 468 -11.07 -27.08 -14.11
C LYS A 468 -10.56 -27.87 -15.33
N LYS A 469 -10.05 -27.11 -16.31
CA LYS A 469 -9.71 -27.54 -17.67
C LYS A 469 -8.52 -28.52 -17.77
N ARG A 470 -8.66 -29.54 -18.62
CA ARG A 470 -7.64 -30.57 -18.93
C ARG A 470 -6.78 -30.19 -20.15
N LYS A 471 -5.56 -30.75 -20.23
CA LYS A 471 -4.56 -30.62 -21.32
C LYS A 471 -4.82 -31.70 -22.40
N GLN A 472 -4.42 -31.46 -23.65
CA GLN A 472 -4.38 -32.53 -24.67
C GLN A 472 -3.19 -33.47 -24.40
N GLU A 473 -3.37 -34.75 -24.67
CA GLU A 473 -2.38 -35.84 -24.56
C GLU A 473 -2.43 -36.68 -25.85
N ASP A 474 -1.29 -37.23 -26.29
CA ASP A 474 -1.14 -38.01 -27.53
C ASP A 474 -1.06 -39.53 -27.23
N GLU A 475 -1.27 -40.41 -28.21
CA GLU A 475 -1.63 -41.82 -27.97
C GLU A 475 -0.48 -42.78 -27.58
N GLY A 476 -0.78 -43.72 -26.67
CA GLY A 476 0.08 -44.88 -26.33
C GLY A 476 -0.59 -45.90 -25.39
N SER A 477 -0.44 -47.21 -25.63
CA SER A 477 -1.17 -48.30 -24.94
C SER A 477 -0.52 -49.69 -25.19
N PRO A 478 -0.89 -50.80 -24.47
CA PRO A 478 -1.42 -50.92 -23.10
C PRO A 478 -0.97 -52.18 -22.28
N GLY A 479 -0.99 -52.11 -20.94
CA GLY A 479 -1.38 -53.22 -20.03
C GLY A 479 -0.32 -54.25 -19.60
N SER A 480 -0.54 -55.07 -18.54
CA SER A 480 -1.79 -55.29 -17.78
C SER A 480 -1.61 -56.05 -16.44
N ALA A 481 -2.49 -55.81 -15.45
CA ALA A 481 -3.07 -56.80 -14.50
C ALA A 481 -2.14 -57.48 -13.45
N GLN A 482 -2.57 -57.97 -12.27
CA GLN A 482 -3.89 -58.06 -11.60
C GLN A 482 -3.73 -58.29 -10.06
N GLU A 483 -4.60 -57.67 -9.23
CA GLU A 483 -5.19 -58.24 -7.97
C GLU A 483 -4.33 -58.65 -6.74
N LYS A 484 -4.84 -58.78 -5.49
CA LYS A 484 -5.90 -58.09 -4.68
C LYS A 484 -5.89 -58.65 -3.23
N LYS A 485 -6.61 -57.99 -2.31
CA LYS A 485 -7.18 -58.52 -1.02
C LYS A 485 -6.21 -58.89 0.14
N VAL A 486 -6.62 -58.92 1.42
CA VAL A 486 -7.66 -58.17 2.20
C VAL A 486 -7.53 -58.42 3.72
N HIS A 487 -8.12 -57.54 4.53
CA HIS A 487 -8.60 -57.75 5.93
C HIS A 487 -7.63 -57.69 7.16
N ARG A 488 -7.88 -56.66 8.00
CA ARG A 488 -8.55 -56.76 9.33
C ARG A 488 -7.73 -57.09 10.60
N SER A 489 -7.45 -56.03 11.35
CA SER A 489 -7.46 -55.85 12.83
C SER A 489 -7.14 -57.02 13.78
N GLU A 490 -6.18 -56.80 14.70
CA GLU A 490 -6.41 -56.87 16.17
C GLU A 490 -5.20 -56.30 16.98
N VAL A 491 -5.40 -56.08 18.29
CA VAL A 491 -4.60 -55.30 19.26
C VAL A 491 -4.93 -55.86 20.67
N PRO A 492 -4.09 -55.87 21.76
CA PRO A 492 -2.77 -55.24 22.00
C PRO A 492 -1.65 -56.11 22.67
N SER A 493 -0.45 -55.50 22.85
CA SER A 493 0.46 -55.65 24.03
C SER A 493 1.22 -56.97 24.29
N PRO A 494 2.23 -57.00 25.21
CA PRO A 494 3.33 -56.01 25.39
C PRO A 494 4.71 -56.67 25.68
N LEU A 495 5.84 -55.97 25.48
CA LEU A 495 7.10 -56.18 26.21
C LEU A 495 8.10 -55.03 25.96
N ALA A 496 9.10 -54.88 26.83
CA ALA A 496 9.95 -53.69 26.90
C ALA A 496 11.45 -53.99 26.76
N THR A 497 12.22 -53.02 26.27
CA THR A 497 13.63 -52.78 26.62
C THR A 497 14.01 -51.34 26.29
N SER A 498 15.07 -50.81 26.92
CA SER A 498 15.49 -49.40 26.84
C SER A 498 16.63 -49.18 25.84
N HIS A 499 16.74 -47.96 25.28
CA HIS A 499 17.94 -47.10 25.35
C HIS A 499 17.72 -45.74 24.64
N SER A 500 18.57 -44.76 24.98
CA SER A 500 18.65 -43.39 24.47
C SER A 500 17.49 -42.43 24.82
N PRO A 501 17.76 -41.17 25.21
CA PRO A 501 16.76 -40.10 25.17
C PRO A 501 16.54 -39.70 23.70
N ASP A 502 15.30 -39.78 23.25
CA ASP A 502 14.90 -39.38 21.91
C ASP A 502 14.60 -37.87 21.85
N ALA A 503 15.12 -37.19 20.83
CA ALA A 503 14.93 -35.76 20.60
C ALA A 503 13.52 -35.40 20.08
N SER A 504 12.70 -36.40 19.73
CA SER A 504 11.34 -36.26 19.18
C SER A 504 10.30 -35.54 20.06
N LYS A 505 10.65 -35.06 21.25
CA LYS A 505 9.71 -34.46 22.21
C LYS A 505 9.40 -32.97 22.02
N HIS A 506 10.15 -32.25 21.18
CA HIS A 506 9.93 -30.81 20.93
C HIS A 506 9.04 -30.57 19.70
N THR A 507 7.77 -31.01 19.75
CA THR A 507 6.82 -30.89 18.62
C THR A 507 5.58 -30.06 18.96
N HIS A 508 5.76 -28.89 19.59
CA HIS A 508 4.66 -27.97 19.92
C HIS A 508 4.26 -27.03 18.77
N LEU A 509 5.07 -26.91 17.71
CA LEU A 509 4.80 -26.09 16.51
C LEU A 509 3.78 -26.70 15.53
N GLN A 510 3.44 -27.98 15.68
CA GLN A 510 2.53 -28.69 14.78
C GLN A 510 1.18 -27.99 14.53
N PRO A 511 0.52 -27.31 15.49
CA PRO A 511 -0.74 -26.60 15.24
C PRO A 511 -0.62 -25.50 14.18
N ILE A 512 0.23 -24.48 14.38
CA ILE A 512 0.37 -23.35 13.44
C ILE A 512 0.85 -23.83 12.07
N VAL A 513 1.88 -24.67 12.03
CA VAL A 513 2.41 -25.21 10.77
C VAL A 513 1.35 -26.06 10.04
N SER A 514 0.45 -26.74 10.77
CA SER A 514 -0.70 -27.45 10.17
C SER A 514 -1.85 -26.54 9.72
N VAL A 515 -1.95 -25.30 10.23
CA VAL A 515 -2.90 -24.29 9.75
C VAL A 515 -2.41 -23.70 8.44
N TRP A 516 -1.14 -23.29 8.37
CA TRP A 516 -0.52 -22.77 7.14
C TRP A 516 -0.46 -23.83 6.03
N SER A 517 0.02 -25.04 6.31
CA SER A 517 0.13 -26.11 5.30
C SER A 517 -1.20 -26.67 4.77
N ARG A 518 -2.35 -26.27 5.33
CA ARG A 518 -3.69 -26.64 4.85
C ARG A 518 -4.30 -25.65 3.84
N ARG A 519 -3.70 -24.47 3.64
CA ARG A 519 -4.23 -23.46 2.70
C ARG A 519 -3.26 -23.26 1.53
N MET A 520 -3.49 -23.98 0.43
CA MET A 520 -2.85 -23.68 -0.85
C MET A 520 -3.28 -22.29 -1.33
N THR A 521 -2.38 -21.32 -1.21
CA THR A 521 -2.51 -19.99 -1.82
C THR A 521 -2.30 -20.07 -3.33
N SER A 522 -2.84 -19.11 -4.08
CA SER A 522 -2.63 -18.98 -5.52
C SER A 522 -1.27 -18.34 -5.90
N MET A 523 -0.48 -17.95 -4.91
CA MET A 523 0.79 -17.24 -5.05
C MET A 523 1.92 -18.10 -4.47
N PRO A 524 2.76 -18.75 -5.31
CA PRO A 524 3.87 -19.58 -4.84
C PRO A 524 4.72 -18.91 -3.75
N GLY A 525 4.84 -19.56 -2.59
CA GLY A 525 5.59 -19.06 -1.44
C GLY A 525 4.80 -18.18 -0.46
N ALA A 526 3.57 -17.74 -0.78
CA ALA A 526 2.71 -17.05 0.17
C ALA A 526 2.12 -18.04 1.20
N LEU A 527 2.34 -17.81 2.49
CA LEU A 527 1.80 -18.64 3.57
C LEU A 527 0.32 -18.38 3.84
N LEU A 528 -0.14 -17.15 3.57
CA LEU A 528 -1.49 -16.68 3.85
C LEU A 528 -2.17 -16.09 2.62
N SER A 529 -3.50 -16.13 2.61
CA SER A 529 -4.35 -15.61 1.54
C SER A 529 -4.84 -14.21 1.90
N TRP A 530 -4.13 -13.18 1.45
CA TRP A 530 -4.37 -11.75 1.68
C TRP A 530 -5.65 -11.19 1.00
N ASP A 531 -6.65 -12.05 0.80
CA ASP A 531 -7.97 -11.73 0.29
C ASP A 531 -8.97 -11.68 1.45
N PHE A 532 -9.13 -10.48 2.01
CA PHE A 532 -9.99 -10.23 3.16
C PHE A 532 -11.49 -10.29 2.84
N THR A 533 -11.91 -10.46 1.57
CA THR A 533 -13.34 -10.63 1.21
C THR A 533 -13.94 -11.94 1.73
N LYS A 534 -13.09 -12.86 2.20
CA LYS A 534 -13.44 -14.20 2.72
C LYS A 534 -13.09 -14.37 4.21
N VAL A 535 -12.84 -13.27 4.92
CA VAL A 535 -12.42 -13.26 6.33
C VAL A 535 -13.49 -12.56 7.16
N THR A 536 -13.98 -13.23 8.21
CA THR A 536 -14.97 -12.67 9.12
C THR A 536 -14.32 -12.03 10.36
N PRO A 537 -15.01 -11.14 11.09
CA PRO A 537 -14.56 -10.64 12.39
C PRO A 537 -14.26 -11.76 13.41
N GLU A 538 -14.87 -12.94 13.27
CA GLU A 538 -14.64 -14.09 14.17
C GLU A 538 -13.40 -14.90 13.77
N ASP A 539 -13.07 -14.99 12.48
CA ASP A 539 -11.79 -15.55 12.01
C ASP A 539 -10.59 -14.78 12.59
N ILE A 540 -10.70 -13.44 12.67
CA ILE A 540 -9.67 -12.57 13.26
C ILE A 540 -9.47 -12.91 14.74
N LYS A 541 -10.52 -12.86 15.56
CA LYS A 541 -10.44 -13.18 17.00
C LYS A 541 -9.91 -14.60 17.25
N SER A 542 -10.44 -15.57 16.53
CA SER A 542 -10.07 -16.99 16.67
C SER A 542 -8.58 -17.22 16.36
N ARG A 543 -8.06 -16.56 15.32
CA ARG A 543 -6.64 -16.64 14.96
C ARG A 543 -5.73 -15.82 15.88
N THR A 544 -6.18 -14.67 16.37
CA THR A 544 -5.47 -13.89 17.41
C THR A 544 -5.21 -14.75 18.65
N LYS A 545 -6.26 -15.37 19.19
CA LYS A 545 -6.15 -16.30 20.31
C LYS A 545 -5.23 -17.49 19.99
N THR A 546 -5.36 -18.09 18.80
CA THR A 546 -4.52 -19.23 18.38
C THR A 546 -3.04 -18.86 18.29
N LEU A 547 -2.73 -17.68 17.76
CA LEU A 547 -1.37 -17.12 17.66
C LEU A 547 -0.76 -16.89 19.06
N ILE A 548 -1.51 -16.28 19.97
CA ILE A 548 -1.11 -16.05 21.36
C ILE A 548 -0.84 -17.37 22.09
N GLU A 549 -1.79 -18.31 22.08
CA GLU A 549 -1.66 -19.61 22.78
C GLU A 549 -0.44 -20.40 22.28
N ALA A 550 -0.29 -20.56 20.96
CA ALA A 550 0.76 -21.40 20.39
C ALA A 550 2.15 -20.75 20.41
N THR A 551 2.24 -19.41 20.34
CA THR A 551 3.53 -18.72 20.49
C THR A 551 3.96 -18.66 21.96
N THR A 552 3.02 -18.49 22.91
CA THR A 552 3.31 -18.60 24.35
C THR A 552 3.91 -19.98 24.67
N ALA A 553 3.31 -21.06 24.17
CA ALA A 553 3.82 -22.42 24.38
C ALA A 553 5.24 -22.66 23.80
N LEU A 554 5.59 -21.98 22.71
CA LEU A 554 6.93 -22.03 22.13
C LEU A 554 7.95 -21.29 23.01
N VAL A 555 7.61 -20.08 23.46
CA VAL A 555 8.44 -19.25 24.35
C VAL A 555 8.61 -19.91 25.73
N ASP A 556 7.56 -20.53 26.27
CA ASP A 556 7.60 -21.36 27.47
C ASP A 556 8.59 -22.52 27.37
N SER A 557 8.66 -23.17 26.19
CA SER A 557 9.58 -24.29 25.97
C SER A 557 11.05 -23.86 26.04
N VAL A 558 11.36 -22.59 25.73
CA VAL A 558 12.70 -22.00 25.90
C VAL A 558 12.96 -21.69 27.36
N GLY A 559 12.03 -20.99 28.03
CA GLY A 559 12.18 -20.59 29.45
C GLY A 559 12.41 -21.75 30.41
N GLN A 560 11.85 -22.93 30.09
CA GLN A 560 11.96 -24.15 30.90
C GLN A 560 13.27 -24.94 30.71
N LEU A 561 14.16 -24.58 29.77
CA LEU A 561 15.38 -25.33 29.48
C LEU A 561 16.38 -25.35 30.65
N ARG A 562 17.06 -26.49 30.82
CA ARG A 562 18.16 -26.68 31.78
C ARG A 562 19.48 -26.18 31.17
N GLU A 563 20.48 -25.89 31.99
CA GLU A 563 21.78 -25.35 31.51
C GLU A 563 22.52 -26.32 30.57
N ASP A 564 22.31 -27.64 30.72
CA ASP A 564 22.84 -28.68 29.83
C ASP A 564 22.06 -28.85 28.51
N GLU A 565 20.98 -28.09 28.31
CA GLU A 565 20.12 -28.15 27.12
C GLU A 565 20.21 -26.88 26.25
N LEU A 566 21.03 -25.90 26.63
CA LEU A 566 21.13 -24.61 25.93
C LEU A 566 22.00 -24.71 24.67
N SER A 567 21.40 -24.44 23.51
CA SER A 567 22.04 -24.46 22.19
C SER A 567 21.38 -23.44 21.26
N PHE A 568 21.96 -23.19 20.08
CA PHE A 568 21.28 -22.40 19.04
C PHE A 568 19.90 -22.97 18.69
N ALA A 569 19.81 -24.29 18.51
CA ALA A 569 18.59 -24.98 18.07
C ALA A 569 17.49 -25.04 19.14
N THR A 570 17.84 -24.89 20.43
CA THR A 570 16.89 -24.91 21.56
C THR A 570 16.56 -23.52 22.10
N VAL A 571 17.45 -22.54 21.96
CA VAL A 571 17.25 -21.18 22.49
C VAL A 571 16.96 -20.16 21.39
N ILE A 572 17.76 -20.11 20.33
CA ILE A 572 17.72 -19.01 19.34
C ILE A 572 16.74 -19.32 18.21
N GLN A 573 16.78 -20.55 17.68
CA GLN A 573 15.89 -20.96 16.60
C GLN A 573 14.39 -20.87 17.01
N PRO A 574 13.93 -21.34 18.19
CA PRO A 574 12.52 -21.21 18.56
C PRO A 574 12.04 -19.76 18.73
N LEU A 575 12.94 -18.85 19.14
CA LEU A 575 12.62 -17.41 19.25
C LEU A 575 12.61 -16.72 17.87
N ALA A 576 13.50 -17.10 16.96
CA ALA A 576 13.47 -16.62 15.58
C ALA A 576 12.24 -17.14 14.80
N GLU A 577 11.80 -18.37 15.11
CA GLU A 577 10.57 -18.97 14.60
C GLU A 577 9.33 -18.25 15.17
N ALA A 578 9.29 -17.99 16.48
CA ALA A 578 8.25 -17.18 17.12
C ALA A 578 8.11 -15.80 16.47
N GLU A 579 9.22 -15.10 16.24
CA GLU A 579 9.25 -13.79 15.55
C GLU A 579 8.68 -13.89 14.12
N CYS A 580 9.10 -14.88 13.34
CA CYS A 580 8.62 -15.08 11.97
C CYS A 580 7.12 -15.39 11.90
N ILE A 581 6.61 -16.14 12.88
CA ILE A 581 5.18 -16.42 13.07
C ILE A 581 4.43 -15.13 13.45
N GLN A 582 4.92 -14.38 14.45
CA GLN A 582 4.28 -13.15 14.90
C GLN A 582 4.19 -12.09 13.81
N GLN A 583 5.25 -11.89 13.02
CA GLN A 583 5.20 -10.97 11.89
C GLN A 583 4.18 -11.44 10.84
N THR A 584 4.27 -12.68 10.36
CA THR A 584 3.42 -13.14 9.23
C THR A 584 1.94 -13.32 9.61
N GLU A 585 1.66 -13.93 10.76
CA GLU A 585 0.28 -14.17 11.23
C GLU A 585 -0.32 -12.89 11.82
N GLY A 586 0.49 -12.08 12.53
CA GLY A 586 0.09 -10.78 13.09
C GLY A 586 -0.28 -9.76 12.02
N SER A 587 0.53 -9.62 10.96
CA SER A 587 0.20 -8.72 9.84
C SER A 587 -1.08 -9.08 9.09
N PHE A 588 -1.59 -10.32 9.20
CA PHE A 588 -2.92 -10.67 8.71
C PHE A 588 -4.04 -10.15 9.63
N LEU A 589 -3.77 -10.04 10.93
CA LEU A 589 -4.72 -9.67 11.97
C LEU A 589 -4.83 -8.16 12.15
N ASP A 590 -3.72 -7.41 12.03
CA ASP A 590 -3.68 -5.95 12.19
C ASP A 590 -3.85 -5.15 10.88
N PHE A 591 -3.37 -5.63 9.73
CA PHE A 591 -3.54 -4.92 8.44
C PHE A 591 -4.99 -4.65 7.98
N PRO A 592 -6.01 -5.52 8.26
CA PRO A 592 -7.39 -5.24 7.83
C PRO A 592 -7.93 -3.89 8.32
N GLN A 593 -7.53 -3.40 9.50
CA GLN A 593 -7.97 -2.08 9.98
C GLN A 593 -7.57 -0.92 9.06
N HIS A 594 -6.47 -1.08 8.29
CA HIS A 594 -5.96 -0.07 7.37
C HIS A 594 -6.64 -0.12 5.99
N ALA A 595 -7.18 -1.27 5.60
CA ALA A 595 -7.54 -1.55 4.20
C ALA A 595 -8.94 -2.16 3.97
N ALA A 596 -9.54 -2.85 4.94
CA ALA A 596 -10.83 -3.52 4.77
C ALA A 596 -11.97 -2.50 4.56
N THR A 597 -12.89 -2.81 3.63
CA THR A 597 -14.08 -1.97 3.37
C THR A 597 -15.15 -2.12 4.46
N ASP A 598 -15.30 -3.32 5.02
CA ASP A 598 -16.21 -3.60 6.13
C ASP A 598 -15.68 -2.98 7.45
N LYS A 599 -16.50 -2.15 8.10
CA LYS A 599 -16.17 -1.57 9.41
C LYS A 599 -16.04 -2.64 10.49
N SER A 600 -16.88 -3.67 10.50
CA SER A 600 -16.85 -4.70 11.55
C SER A 600 -15.56 -5.52 11.52
N LEU A 601 -15.00 -5.73 10.33
CA LEU A 601 -13.69 -6.37 10.15
C LEU A 601 -12.54 -5.43 10.56
N ARG A 602 -12.64 -4.12 10.28
CA ARG A 602 -11.67 -3.12 10.81
C ARG A 602 -11.69 -3.07 12.34
N ASP A 603 -12.88 -2.99 12.94
CA ASP A 603 -13.06 -2.90 14.39
C ASP A 603 -12.47 -4.14 15.10
N ALA A 604 -12.71 -5.35 14.56
CA ALA A 604 -12.12 -6.58 15.09
C ALA A 604 -10.61 -6.69 14.89
N SER A 605 -10.08 -6.08 13.82
CA SER A 605 -8.64 -5.99 13.52
C SER A 605 -7.92 -5.02 14.46
N THR A 606 -8.52 -3.87 14.76
CA THR A 606 -8.03 -2.94 15.80
C THR A 606 -8.11 -3.55 17.21
N GLU A 607 -9.09 -4.41 17.51
CA GLU A 607 -9.11 -5.13 18.79
C GLU A 607 -8.02 -6.22 18.86
N ALA A 608 -7.82 -6.95 17.75
CA ALA A 608 -6.73 -7.92 17.64
C ALA A 608 -5.35 -7.27 17.80
N GLU A 609 -5.12 -6.08 17.25
CA GLU A 609 -3.87 -5.33 17.47
C GLU A 609 -3.62 -5.07 18.96
N LYS A 610 -4.64 -4.69 19.75
CA LYS A 610 -4.50 -4.47 21.20
C LYS A 610 -4.17 -5.76 21.95
N GLU A 611 -4.88 -6.85 21.65
CA GLU A 611 -4.59 -8.17 22.25
C GLU A 611 -3.15 -8.62 21.92
N LEU A 612 -2.72 -8.42 20.68
CA LEU A 612 -1.36 -8.73 20.24
C LEU A 612 -0.31 -7.80 20.85
N GLU A 613 -0.61 -6.53 21.11
CA GLU A 613 0.34 -5.59 21.71
C GLU A 613 0.52 -5.83 23.21
N ASP A 614 -0.56 -6.09 23.98
CA ASP A 614 -0.45 -6.55 25.37
C ASP A 614 0.34 -7.88 25.44
N PHE A 615 0.11 -8.79 24.50
CA PHE A 615 0.87 -10.06 24.37
C PHE A 615 2.34 -9.84 24.00
N ARG A 616 2.66 -8.99 23.02
CA ARG A 616 4.04 -8.60 22.65
C ARG A 616 4.74 -7.99 23.86
N VAL A 617 4.06 -7.12 24.61
CA VAL A 617 4.60 -6.55 25.86
C VAL A 617 4.88 -7.66 26.88
N GLU A 618 3.97 -8.60 27.12
CA GLU A 618 4.21 -9.73 28.03
C GLU A 618 5.41 -10.59 27.60
N MET A 619 5.46 -11.02 26.34
CA MET A 619 6.58 -11.81 25.80
C MET A 619 7.91 -11.05 25.88
N SER A 620 7.90 -9.74 25.61
CA SER A 620 9.07 -8.88 25.74
C SER A 620 9.57 -8.75 27.19
N MET A 621 8.74 -9.09 28.18
CA MET A 621 9.06 -9.04 29.61
C MET A 621 9.40 -10.43 30.21
N ARG A 622 9.60 -11.47 29.38
CA ARG A 622 9.93 -12.85 29.84
C ARG A 622 11.34 -12.97 30.40
N LYS A 623 11.47 -12.66 31.69
CA LYS A 623 12.74 -12.75 32.45
C LYS A 623 13.38 -14.14 32.40
N ASP A 624 12.59 -15.21 32.48
CA ASP A 624 13.04 -16.59 32.38
C ASP A 624 13.75 -16.86 31.04
N VAL A 625 13.17 -16.41 29.93
CA VAL A 625 13.75 -16.52 28.58
C VAL A 625 15.00 -15.65 28.42
N PHE A 626 14.99 -14.44 28.99
CA PHE A 626 16.18 -13.58 29.03
C PHE A 626 17.34 -14.21 29.83
N GLU A 627 17.06 -14.87 30.95
CA GLU A 627 18.05 -15.63 31.71
C GLU A 627 18.64 -16.77 30.86
N LYS A 628 17.86 -17.45 30.01
CA LYS A 628 18.38 -18.47 29.07
C LYS A 628 19.30 -17.87 28.01
N LEU A 629 18.93 -16.73 27.41
CA LEU A 629 19.76 -16.02 26.44
C LEU A 629 21.12 -15.63 27.06
N VAL A 630 21.10 -15.09 28.28
CA VAL A 630 22.31 -14.69 29.02
C VAL A 630 23.13 -15.89 29.50
N GLN A 631 22.50 -16.99 29.95
CA GLN A 631 23.18 -18.26 30.27
C GLN A 631 23.87 -18.82 29.02
N PHE A 632 23.17 -18.87 27.88
CA PHE A 632 23.70 -19.38 26.63
C PHE A 632 24.87 -18.53 26.09
N GLN A 633 24.77 -17.19 26.12
CA GLN A 633 25.88 -16.32 25.74
C GLN A 633 27.13 -16.56 26.61
N LYS A 634 26.96 -16.77 27.92
CA LYS A 634 28.05 -17.05 28.88
C LYS A 634 28.69 -18.42 28.68
N ALA A 635 27.96 -19.41 28.17
CA ALA A 635 28.50 -20.73 27.85
C ALA A 635 29.54 -20.69 26.70
N GLY A 636 29.50 -19.67 25.85
CA GLY A 636 30.52 -19.41 24.83
C GLY A 636 30.47 -20.32 23.59
N ASP A 637 29.37 -21.04 23.38
CA ASP A 637 29.13 -21.89 22.19
C ASP A 637 28.61 -21.09 20.98
N THR A 638 29.07 -19.85 20.83
CA THR A 638 28.75 -18.94 19.73
C THR A 638 29.77 -19.00 18.59
N LYS A 639 30.87 -19.75 18.78
CA LYS A 639 32.03 -19.78 17.86
C LYS A 639 31.73 -20.31 16.46
N ASN A 640 30.64 -21.06 16.31
CA ASN A 640 30.21 -21.67 15.05
C ASN A 640 29.02 -20.93 14.39
N PHE A 641 28.61 -19.78 14.93
CA PHE A 641 27.42 -19.05 14.45
C PHE A 641 27.71 -18.25 13.17
N SER A 642 26.69 -18.05 12.34
CA SER A 642 26.75 -17.02 11.29
C SER A 642 26.89 -15.63 11.92
N PRO A 643 27.46 -14.63 11.21
CA PRO A 643 27.52 -13.25 11.70
C PRO A 643 26.12 -12.72 12.09
N GLU A 644 25.10 -13.09 11.30
CA GLU A 644 23.71 -12.74 11.59
C GLU A 644 23.16 -13.45 12.83
N GLY A 645 23.46 -14.74 13.04
CA GLY A 645 23.08 -15.47 14.25
C GLY A 645 23.70 -14.90 15.53
N ASN A 646 24.94 -14.40 15.44
CA ASN A 646 25.57 -13.63 16.51
C ASN A 646 24.86 -12.28 16.75
N ARG A 647 24.53 -11.54 15.68
CA ARG A 647 23.78 -10.27 15.78
C ARG A 647 22.39 -10.49 16.37
N LEU A 648 21.71 -11.59 16.05
CA LEU A 648 20.42 -11.96 16.62
C LEU A 648 20.51 -12.18 18.14
N LEU A 649 21.45 -13.02 18.61
CA LEU A 649 21.68 -13.24 20.04
C LEU A 649 21.98 -11.91 20.77
N GLN A 650 22.83 -11.06 20.20
CA GLN A 650 23.14 -9.74 20.75
C GLN A 650 21.90 -8.83 20.80
N ARG A 651 21.10 -8.80 19.73
CA ARG A 651 19.87 -7.99 19.64
C ARG A 651 18.82 -8.44 20.66
N LEU A 652 18.58 -9.74 20.80
CA LEU A 652 17.62 -10.30 21.76
C LEU A 652 18.01 -9.99 23.21
N ILE A 653 19.29 -10.19 23.58
CA ILE A 653 19.80 -9.80 24.89
C ILE A 653 19.64 -8.28 25.09
N LYS A 654 20.01 -7.47 24.10
CA LYS A 654 19.93 -6.02 24.21
C LYS A 654 18.49 -5.51 24.37
N MET A 655 17.52 -6.14 23.73
CA MET A 655 16.09 -5.85 23.93
C MET A 655 15.63 -6.23 25.35
N GLY A 656 16.08 -7.37 25.89
CA GLY A 656 15.81 -7.75 27.29
C GLY A 656 16.46 -6.81 28.31
N GLU A 657 17.69 -6.34 28.05
CA GLU A 657 18.34 -5.30 28.86
C GLU A 657 17.54 -3.99 28.85
N ARG A 658 17.08 -3.55 27.68
CA ARG A 658 16.27 -2.34 27.47
C ARG A 658 14.84 -2.44 28.01
N ASN A 659 14.34 -3.65 28.22
CA ASN A 659 13.11 -3.91 28.99
C ASN A 659 13.36 -4.04 30.51
N GLY A 660 14.61 -3.92 30.97
CA GLY A 660 14.99 -3.99 32.38
C GLY A 660 15.01 -5.40 32.97
N LEU A 661 15.06 -6.46 32.16
CA LEU A 661 15.00 -7.85 32.65
C LEU A 661 16.21 -8.30 33.48
N HIS A 662 17.28 -7.50 33.46
CA HIS A 662 18.46 -7.62 34.30
C HIS A 662 18.31 -6.93 35.68
N LEU A 663 17.25 -6.16 35.90
CA LEU A 663 16.96 -5.41 37.14
C LEU A 663 16.09 -6.26 38.10
N PRO A 664 15.95 -5.86 39.39
CA PRO A 664 15.08 -6.56 40.34
C PRO A 664 13.61 -6.54 39.94
N ASP A 665 12.85 -7.56 40.32
CA ASP A 665 11.46 -7.78 39.85
C ASP A 665 10.50 -6.62 40.20
N GLU A 666 10.71 -5.98 41.36
CA GLU A 666 9.97 -4.77 41.78
C GLU A 666 10.19 -3.57 40.84
N VAL A 667 11.32 -3.55 40.12
CA VAL A 667 11.63 -2.55 39.09
C VAL A 667 11.00 -2.95 37.75
N GLN A 668 11.01 -4.24 37.41
CA GLN A 668 10.40 -4.77 36.19
C GLN A 668 8.88 -4.51 36.13
N GLU A 669 8.15 -4.72 37.23
CA GLU A 669 6.70 -4.43 37.29
C GLU A 669 6.40 -2.92 37.20
N LYS A 670 7.30 -2.03 37.67
CA LYS A 670 7.18 -0.58 37.45
C LYS A 670 7.38 -0.21 35.98
N ILE A 671 8.41 -0.76 35.33
CA ILE A 671 8.65 -0.59 33.89
C ILE A 671 7.44 -1.09 33.08
N LYS A 672 6.90 -2.26 33.42
CA LYS A 672 5.72 -2.85 32.77
C LYS A 672 4.48 -1.96 32.90
N THR A 673 4.22 -1.43 34.10
CA THR A 673 3.13 -0.48 34.36
C THR A 673 3.28 0.79 33.52
N ILE A 674 4.48 1.36 33.48
CA ILE A 674 4.80 2.56 32.69
C ILE A 674 4.66 2.28 31.18
N LYS A 675 5.21 1.16 30.67
CA LYS A 675 5.09 0.75 29.26
C LYS A 675 3.63 0.59 28.82
N LYS A 676 2.78 -0.04 29.63
CA LYS A 676 1.35 -0.20 29.30
C LYS A 676 0.67 1.17 29.19
N ARG A 677 0.90 2.08 30.16
CA ARG A 677 0.31 3.42 30.14
C ARG A 677 0.81 4.27 28.95
N ILE A 678 2.09 4.13 28.56
CA ILE A 678 2.63 4.76 27.34
C ILE A 678 1.92 4.21 26.09
N SER A 679 1.65 2.91 26.01
CA SER A 679 0.95 2.30 24.87
C SER A 679 -0.50 2.81 24.76
N GLU A 680 -1.26 2.78 25.87
CA GLU A 680 -2.62 3.35 25.97
C GLU A 680 -2.67 4.80 25.46
N LEU A 681 -1.78 5.65 25.96
CA LEU A 681 -1.72 7.07 25.60
C LEU A 681 -1.37 7.30 24.12
N CYS A 682 -0.48 6.48 23.55
CA CYS A 682 -0.16 6.55 22.12
C CYS A 682 -1.36 6.17 21.25
N ILE A 683 -2.04 5.06 21.58
CA ILE A 683 -3.25 4.59 20.88
C ILE A 683 -4.34 5.66 20.92
N ASP A 684 -4.64 6.21 22.11
CA ASP A 684 -5.64 7.28 22.26
C ASP A 684 -5.26 8.54 21.45
N PHE A 685 -3.98 8.93 21.46
CA PHE A 685 -3.50 10.12 20.73
C PHE A 685 -3.71 9.97 19.21
N GLN A 686 -3.40 8.79 18.63
CA GLN A 686 -3.65 8.52 17.20
C GLN A 686 -5.15 8.43 16.91
N LYS A 687 -5.89 7.68 17.73
CA LYS A 687 -7.34 7.48 17.58
C LYS A 687 -8.07 8.81 17.51
N ASN A 688 -7.78 9.73 18.44
CA ASN A 688 -8.36 11.08 18.46
C ASN A 688 -8.15 11.83 17.14
N LEU A 689 -6.98 11.72 16.50
CA LEU A 689 -6.65 12.39 15.24
C LEU A 689 -7.24 11.71 14.00
N ASN A 690 -7.41 10.39 14.06
CA ASN A 690 -8.06 9.60 13.02
C ASN A 690 -9.57 9.82 13.01
N GLU A 691 -10.20 9.78 14.18
CA GLU A 691 -11.65 10.00 14.38
C GLU A 691 -12.06 11.49 14.27
N ASP A 692 -11.12 12.44 14.34
CA ASP A 692 -11.39 13.87 14.12
C ASP A 692 -12.17 14.12 12.83
N ASN A 693 -13.39 14.64 12.98
CA ASN A 693 -14.29 14.98 11.87
C ASN A 693 -14.44 16.50 11.68
N THR A 694 -13.55 17.32 12.26
CA THR A 694 -13.62 18.79 12.21
C THR A 694 -13.73 19.30 10.77
N PHE A 695 -14.73 20.16 10.56
CA PHE A 695 -14.97 20.85 9.29
C PHE A 695 -15.36 22.31 9.51
N LEU A 696 -15.19 23.11 8.46
CA LEU A 696 -15.65 24.49 8.37
C LEU A 696 -16.53 24.64 7.14
N LEU A 697 -17.53 25.53 7.23
CA LEU A 697 -18.47 25.82 6.15
C LEU A 697 -18.13 27.18 5.54
N PHE A 698 -17.99 27.22 4.21
CA PHE A 698 -17.62 28.41 3.47
C PHE A 698 -18.55 28.66 2.28
N SER A 699 -18.82 29.93 2.00
CA SER A 699 -19.38 30.36 0.71
C SER A 699 -18.38 30.13 -0.45
N ARG A 700 -18.84 30.14 -1.71
CA ARG A 700 -17.90 30.08 -2.88
C ARG A 700 -17.00 31.31 -2.90
N GLU A 701 -17.53 32.44 -2.48
CA GLU A 701 -16.86 33.72 -2.33
C GLU A 701 -15.73 33.63 -1.30
N GLU A 702 -15.93 32.93 -0.16
CA GLU A 702 -14.87 32.67 0.83
C GLU A 702 -13.79 31.68 0.36
N LEU A 703 -14.04 30.91 -0.70
CA LEU A 703 -13.07 29.99 -1.33
C LEU A 703 -12.49 30.55 -2.64
N LEU A 704 -12.45 31.89 -2.78
CA LEU A 704 -11.90 32.59 -3.94
C LEU A 704 -10.49 32.09 -4.32
N GLY A 705 -10.38 31.59 -5.55
CA GLY A 705 -9.14 31.08 -6.14
C GLY A 705 -9.00 29.55 -6.13
N MET A 706 -9.90 28.83 -5.46
CA MET A 706 -10.00 27.38 -5.63
C MET A 706 -10.56 27.02 -7.03
N PRO A 707 -10.10 25.93 -7.68
CA PRO A 707 -10.67 25.42 -8.92
C PRO A 707 -12.14 24.99 -8.78
N ASP A 708 -12.94 25.13 -9.84
CA ASP A 708 -14.36 24.73 -9.82
C ASP A 708 -14.56 23.24 -9.56
N ASP A 709 -13.69 22.35 -10.04
CA ASP A 709 -13.82 20.91 -9.80
C ASP A 709 -13.45 20.51 -8.36
N PHE A 710 -12.58 21.27 -7.69
CA PHE A 710 -12.45 21.19 -6.24
C PHE A 710 -13.74 21.66 -5.55
N LEU A 711 -14.29 22.82 -5.92
CA LEU A 711 -15.51 23.37 -5.32
C LEU A 711 -16.76 22.52 -5.55
N ASP A 712 -16.86 21.80 -6.67
CA ASP A 712 -17.95 20.89 -6.99
C ASP A 712 -17.79 19.51 -6.32
N SER A 713 -16.57 19.15 -5.88
CA SER A 713 -16.33 17.91 -5.13
C SER A 713 -16.73 17.99 -3.64
N LEU A 714 -16.90 19.21 -3.10
CA LEU A 714 -17.24 19.43 -1.69
C LEU A 714 -18.74 19.17 -1.41
N GLU A 715 -19.00 18.48 -0.30
CA GLU A 715 -20.33 18.32 0.30
C GLU A 715 -20.94 19.70 0.63
N LYS A 716 -22.26 19.82 0.46
CA LYS A 716 -23.02 21.07 0.66
C LYS A 716 -23.94 20.94 1.88
N ASP A 717 -23.99 21.98 2.71
CA ASP A 717 -24.98 22.08 3.80
C ASP A 717 -26.36 22.54 3.30
N GLU A 718 -27.33 22.65 4.21
CA GLU A 718 -28.70 23.09 3.92
C GLU A 718 -28.77 24.55 3.41
N ASP A 719 -27.79 25.39 3.76
CA ASP A 719 -27.62 26.77 3.26
C ASP A 719 -26.89 26.82 1.89
N GLY A 720 -26.40 25.69 1.38
CA GLY A 720 -25.62 25.58 0.14
C GLY A 720 -24.14 25.95 0.27
N LYS A 721 -23.61 26.10 1.50
CA LYS A 721 -22.18 26.32 1.78
C LYS A 721 -21.38 25.03 1.60
N LEU A 722 -20.11 25.18 1.26
CA LEU A 722 -19.19 24.08 0.97
C LEU A 722 -18.43 23.65 2.23
N LYS A 723 -18.42 22.34 2.50
CA LYS A 723 -17.85 21.70 3.69
C LYS A 723 -16.37 21.36 3.49
N VAL A 724 -15.49 22.16 4.08
CA VAL A 724 -14.03 21.95 4.07
C VAL A 724 -13.62 21.23 5.35
N THR A 725 -13.27 19.94 5.25
CA THR A 725 -12.79 19.15 6.39
C THR A 725 -11.30 19.38 6.66
N MET A 726 -10.82 19.05 7.86
CA MET A 726 -9.39 19.15 8.20
C MET A 726 -8.53 17.98 7.71
N LYS A 727 -9.08 17.07 6.90
CA LYS A 727 -8.31 15.97 6.27
C LYS A 727 -7.51 16.49 5.07
N TYR A 728 -6.42 15.80 4.73
CA TYR A 728 -5.39 16.29 3.79
C TYR A 728 -5.91 16.74 2.40
N PRO A 729 -6.85 16.02 1.74
CA PRO A 729 -7.38 16.41 0.42
C PRO A 729 -8.11 17.75 0.40
N HIS A 730 -8.57 18.28 1.54
CA HIS A 730 -9.20 19.59 1.63
C HIS A 730 -8.24 20.63 2.23
N PHE A 731 -7.53 20.27 3.29
CA PHE A 731 -6.64 21.17 4.02
C PHE A 731 -5.50 21.72 3.14
N PHE A 732 -4.78 20.86 2.41
CA PHE A 732 -3.63 21.31 1.61
C PHE A 732 -4.02 22.15 0.39
N PRO A 733 -5.04 21.81 -0.41
CA PRO A 733 -5.46 22.69 -1.51
C PRO A 733 -5.93 24.06 -1.03
N VAL A 734 -6.76 24.14 0.01
CA VAL A 734 -7.27 25.43 0.51
C VAL A 734 -6.15 26.30 1.08
N THR A 735 -5.22 25.74 1.86
CA THR A 735 -4.10 26.52 2.41
C THR A 735 -3.01 26.89 1.39
N ARG A 736 -2.91 26.17 0.25
CA ARG A 736 -1.99 26.50 -0.86
C ARG A 736 -2.58 27.45 -1.91
N LYS A 737 -3.88 27.36 -2.22
CA LYS A 737 -4.51 28.06 -3.37
C LYS A 737 -5.58 29.10 -3.04
N CYS A 738 -6.20 29.08 -1.85
CA CYS A 738 -7.22 30.08 -1.52
C CYS A 738 -6.59 31.46 -1.31
N LYS A 739 -7.07 32.46 -2.06
CA LYS A 739 -6.50 33.82 -2.10
C LYS A 739 -6.88 34.63 -0.86
N LEU A 740 -7.97 34.28 -0.19
CA LEU A 740 -8.45 35.01 0.98
C LEU A 740 -7.65 34.63 2.25
N PRO A 741 -6.89 35.56 2.85
CA PRO A 741 -6.04 35.25 3.99
C PRO A 741 -6.84 34.84 5.23
N GLU A 742 -8.05 35.37 5.41
CA GLU A 742 -8.95 34.98 6.50
C GLU A 742 -9.44 33.53 6.38
N THR A 743 -9.69 33.03 5.16
CA THR A 743 -10.04 31.63 4.94
C THR A 743 -8.86 30.72 5.25
N ARG A 744 -7.65 31.07 4.77
CA ARG A 744 -6.41 30.37 5.13
C ARG A 744 -6.20 30.35 6.65
N ARG A 745 -6.39 31.49 7.33
CA ARG A 745 -6.27 31.63 8.79
C ARG A 745 -7.28 30.76 9.54
N LYS A 746 -8.57 30.81 9.19
CA LYS A 746 -9.63 29.97 9.80
C LYS A 746 -9.29 28.47 9.68
N VAL A 747 -8.92 28.01 8.48
CA VAL A 747 -8.57 26.60 8.20
C VAL A 747 -7.31 26.17 8.93
N GLU A 748 -6.26 26.99 8.94
CA GLU A 748 -5.02 26.69 9.67
C GLU A 748 -5.26 26.63 11.19
N THR A 749 -5.98 27.61 11.77
CA THR A 749 -6.33 27.58 13.20
C THR A 749 -7.12 26.32 13.57
N ALA A 750 -8.12 25.93 12.76
CA ALA A 750 -8.89 24.72 13.01
C ALA A 750 -8.02 23.45 12.93
N TYR A 751 -7.16 23.33 11.92
CA TYR A 751 -6.25 22.20 11.75
C TYR A 751 -5.23 22.09 12.91
N GLN A 752 -4.67 23.22 13.36
CA GLN A 752 -3.68 23.27 14.44
C GLN A 752 -4.29 23.18 15.86
N SER A 753 -5.61 23.18 15.97
CA SER A 753 -6.35 22.98 17.23
C SER A 753 -7.15 21.66 17.28
N ARG A 754 -6.97 20.76 16.31
CA ARG A 754 -7.52 19.40 16.36
C ARG A 754 -7.06 18.68 17.63
N CYS A 755 -8.00 18.04 18.32
CA CYS A 755 -7.79 17.26 19.54
C CYS A 755 -7.14 18.03 20.71
N LEU A 756 -6.97 19.35 20.62
CA LEU A 756 -6.04 20.15 21.43
C LEU A 756 -6.13 19.89 22.93
N LYS A 757 -7.35 19.86 23.50
CA LYS A 757 -7.53 19.66 24.95
C LYS A 757 -7.10 18.28 25.44
N VAL A 758 -7.37 17.23 24.67
CA VAL A 758 -7.10 15.84 25.08
C VAL A 758 -5.66 15.47 24.74
N ASN A 759 -5.24 15.71 23.50
CA ASN A 759 -3.91 15.31 23.04
C ASN A 759 -2.76 16.12 23.66
N THR A 760 -3.01 17.35 24.16
CA THR A 760 -2.00 18.07 24.97
C THR A 760 -1.71 17.29 26.27
N LEU A 761 -2.77 16.91 27.01
CA LEU A 761 -2.65 16.16 28.26
C LEU A 761 -2.00 14.79 28.03
N ASN A 762 -2.42 14.07 27.00
CA ASN A 762 -1.83 12.77 26.66
C ASN A 762 -0.33 12.88 26.32
N LEU A 763 0.07 13.91 25.57
CA LEU A 763 1.47 14.13 25.19
C LEU A 763 2.35 14.53 26.39
N GLU A 764 1.82 15.33 27.31
CA GLU A 764 2.54 15.79 28.50
C GLU A 764 2.66 14.67 29.56
N GLU A 765 1.67 13.77 29.65
CA GLU A 765 1.79 12.51 30.39
C GLU A 765 2.81 11.56 29.74
N LEU A 766 2.78 11.41 28.40
CA LEU A 766 3.75 10.59 27.64
C LEU A 766 5.20 11.01 27.87
N ILE A 767 5.51 12.30 27.76
CA ILE A 767 6.86 12.83 28.00
C ILE A 767 7.35 12.46 29.41
N LYS A 768 6.49 12.63 30.41
CA LYS A 768 6.83 12.38 31.82
C LYS A 768 7.04 10.90 32.12
N LEU A 769 6.21 10.02 31.55
CA LEU A 769 6.36 8.58 31.65
C LEU A 769 7.60 8.05 30.91
N ARG A 770 7.90 8.62 29.73
CA ARG A 770 9.10 8.30 28.95
C ARG A 770 10.39 8.65 29.70
N GLN A 771 10.47 9.82 30.34
CA GLN A 771 11.62 10.13 31.21
C GLN A 771 11.70 9.16 32.39
N GLN A 772 10.59 8.87 33.08
CA GLN A 772 10.60 7.90 34.20
C GLN A 772 11.07 6.50 33.76
N GLN A 773 10.68 6.05 32.57
CA GLN A 773 11.19 4.81 31.98
C GLN A 773 12.71 4.88 31.75
N ALA A 774 13.21 5.97 31.16
CA ALA A 774 14.64 6.18 30.91
C ALA A 774 15.46 6.21 32.21
N ASP A 775 15.01 6.96 33.23
CA ASP A 775 15.63 7.06 34.55
C ASP A 775 15.78 5.67 35.20
N ILE A 776 14.70 4.88 35.19
CA ILE A 776 14.66 3.53 35.77
C ILE A 776 15.59 2.56 35.02
N LEU A 777 15.72 2.72 33.71
CA LEU A 777 16.60 1.92 32.85
C LEU A 777 18.07 2.42 32.84
N GLY A 778 18.39 3.51 33.54
CA GLY A 778 19.75 4.05 33.67
C GLY A 778 20.21 4.97 32.54
N TYR A 779 19.29 5.48 31.71
CA TYR A 779 19.59 6.46 30.65
C TYR A 779 19.32 7.88 31.17
N ALA A 780 20.08 8.86 30.69
CA ALA A 780 19.94 10.25 31.14
C ALA A 780 18.60 10.90 30.72
N ASN A 781 17.99 10.42 29.63
CA ASN A 781 16.68 10.83 29.14
C ASN A 781 16.15 9.85 28.09
N HIS A 782 14.90 10.04 27.66
CA HIS A 782 14.25 9.17 26.67
C HIS A 782 14.95 9.20 25.31
N ALA A 783 15.46 10.36 24.88
CA ALA A 783 16.22 10.46 23.63
C ALA A 783 17.46 9.54 23.64
N ALA A 784 18.24 9.54 24.73
CA ALA A 784 19.38 8.65 24.90
C ALA A 784 18.97 7.17 24.95
N TYR A 785 17.84 6.86 25.59
CA TYR A 785 17.27 5.51 25.55
C TYR A 785 16.90 5.10 24.11
N VAL A 786 16.27 5.95 23.31
CA VAL A 786 15.89 5.59 21.93
C VAL A 786 17.10 5.47 21.01
N GLN A 787 18.04 6.42 21.09
CA GLN A 787 19.08 6.62 20.08
C GLN A 787 20.24 5.63 20.16
N GLU A 788 20.42 4.93 21.29
CA GLU A 788 21.34 3.78 21.38
C GLU A 788 21.13 2.77 20.24
N MET A 789 19.86 2.54 19.86
CA MET A 789 19.44 1.62 18.80
C MET A 789 19.29 2.30 17.42
N ARG A 790 19.93 3.46 17.23
CA ARG A 790 19.88 4.28 16.00
C ARG A 790 21.27 4.42 15.38
N MET A 791 21.36 5.01 14.20
CA MET A 791 22.61 5.30 13.53
C MET A 791 23.34 6.49 14.21
N ALA A 792 22.61 7.49 14.70
CA ALA A 792 23.17 8.65 15.44
C ALA A 792 23.73 8.33 16.84
N LYS A 793 23.35 7.20 17.45
CA LYS A 793 23.77 6.68 18.78
C LYS A 793 23.43 7.51 20.02
N ASP A 794 23.41 8.85 19.97
CA ASP A 794 23.18 9.70 21.15
C ASP A 794 22.55 11.09 20.86
N PRO A 795 21.95 11.77 21.86
CA PRO A 795 21.23 13.02 21.65
C PRO A 795 22.11 14.21 21.30
N LYS A 796 23.39 14.21 21.71
CA LYS A 796 24.32 15.29 21.41
C LYS A 796 24.75 15.22 19.94
N THR A 797 24.96 14.02 19.40
CA THR A 797 25.18 13.82 17.96
C THR A 797 23.99 14.35 17.13
N VAL A 798 22.75 14.15 17.61
CA VAL A 798 21.54 14.70 16.97
C VAL A 798 21.44 16.22 17.12
N GLU A 799 21.73 16.76 18.30
CA GLU A 799 21.75 18.21 18.56
C GLU A 799 22.79 18.93 17.69
N GLU A 800 24.02 18.42 17.60
CA GLU A 800 25.09 18.98 16.77
C GLU A 800 24.72 18.95 15.28
N PHE A 801 24.15 17.84 14.80
CA PHE A 801 23.63 17.71 13.43
C PHE A 801 22.53 18.74 13.11
N LEU A 802 21.50 18.85 13.95
CA LEU A 802 20.39 19.77 13.73
C LEU A 802 20.82 21.24 13.80
N ASN A 803 21.72 21.59 14.72
CA ASN A 803 22.25 22.94 14.85
C ASN A 803 23.14 23.32 13.65
N GLU A 804 24.09 22.48 13.25
CA GLU A 804 24.96 22.74 12.10
C GLU A 804 24.16 22.86 10.79
N LEU A 805 23.15 21.99 10.59
CA LEU A 805 22.29 22.04 9.42
C LEU A 805 21.40 23.29 9.41
N SER A 806 20.90 23.72 10.58
CA SER A 806 20.15 24.96 10.75
C SER A 806 20.98 26.19 10.36
N GLU A 807 22.20 26.32 10.92
CA GLU A 807 23.10 27.43 10.62
C GLU A 807 23.41 27.53 9.12
N LYS A 808 23.64 26.40 8.46
CA LYS A 808 23.90 26.35 7.00
C LYS A 808 22.67 26.70 6.17
N LEU A 809 21.44 26.40 6.63
CA LEU A 809 20.19 26.69 5.93
C LEU A 809 19.68 28.12 6.16
N GLN A 810 20.01 28.78 7.29
CA GLN A 810 19.57 30.15 7.58
C GLN A 810 19.86 31.15 6.43
N PRO A 811 21.05 31.21 5.81
CA PRO A 811 21.33 32.12 4.69
C PRO A 811 20.51 31.87 3.42
N LEU A 812 19.89 30.70 3.27
CA LEU A 812 18.93 30.41 2.19
C LEU A 812 17.52 30.86 2.61
N TRP A 813 17.08 30.46 3.81
CA TRP A 813 15.79 30.89 4.37
C TRP A 813 15.65 32.41 4.43
N GLN A 814 16.66 33.16 4.88
CA GLN A 814 16.55 34.62 4.94
C GLN A 814 16.39 35.26 3.54
N LYS A 815 16.84 34.62 2.45
CA LYS A 815 16.58 35.08 1.07
C LYS A 815 15.14 34.76 0.67
N GLU A 816 14.72 33.51 0.85
CA GLU A 816 13.37 33.04 0.54
C GLU A 816 12.32 33.88 1.31
N LYS A 817 12.54 34.14 2.60
CA LYS A 817 11.66 34.95 3.45
C LYS A 817 11.43 36.36 2.89
N GLN A 818 12.45 36.99 2.29
CA GLN A 818 12.29 38.30 1.63
C GLN A 818 11.47 38.19 0.33
N VAL A 819 11.62 37.09 -0.44
CA VAL A 819 10.76 36.80 -1.60
C VAL A 819 9.30 36.63 -1.15
N LEU A 820 9.04 35.80 -0.13
CA LEU A 820 7.68 35.59 0.41
C LEU A 820 7.04 36.89 0.95
N LEU A 821 7.82 37.74 1.62
CA LEU A 821 7.37 39.05 2.10
C LEU A 821 7.04 40.01 0.94
N HIS A 822 7.90 40.10 -0.08
CA HIS A 822 7.63 40.96 -1.24
C HIS A 822 6.44 40.45 -2.08
N LEU A 823 6.27 39.13 -2.21
CA LEU A 823 5.08 38.54 -2.84
C LEU A 823 3.79 38.88 -2.08
N LYS A 824 3.84 38.93 -0.73
CA LYS A 824 2.74 39.39 0.12
C LYS A 824 2.48 40.90 -0.01
N GLU A 825 3.51 41.73 -0.12
CA GLU A 825 3.39 43.18 -0.35
C GLU A 825 2.70 43.48 -1.70
N GLN A 826 3.05 42.75 -2.75
CA GLN A 826 2.42 42.86 -4.07
C GLN A 826 0.93 42.49 -4.04
N GLU A 827 0.57 41.39 -3.38
CA GLU A 827 -0.84 40.95 -3.27
C GLU A 827 -1.71 41.99 -2.56
N ASN A 828 -1.20 42.61 -1.49
CA ASN A 828 -1.90 43.67 -0.74
C ASN A 828 -1.89 45.04 -1.46
N GLY A 829 -1.44 45.10 -2.72
CA GLY A 829 -1.52 46.31 -3.53
C GLY A 829 -0.67 47.48 -3.02
N MET A 830 0.45 47.19 -2.35
CA MET A 830 1.44 48.21 -1.97
C MET A 830 2.50 48.42 -3.06
N THR A 831 2.90 47.37 -3.79
CA THR A 831 3.79 47.44 -4.95
C THR A 831 3.10 46.91 -6.22
N PRO A 832 3.25 47.55 -7.40
CA PRO A 832 2.63 47.06 -8.64
C PRO A 832 3.20 45.71 -9.09
N ILE A 833 2.31 44.75 -9.34
CA ILE A 833 2.65 43.43 -9.92
C ILE A 833 3.31 43.66 -11.28
N GLY A 834 4.57 43.20 -11.42
CA GLY A 834 5.38 43.35 -12.64
C GLY A 834 6.76 43.99 -12.44
N CYS A 835 7.08 44.51 -11.25
CA CYS A 835 8.42 45.08 -10.98
C CYS A 835 9.46 43.98 -10.64
N HIS A 836 9.91 43.22 -11.65
CA HIS A 836 10.93 42.18 -11.48
C HIS A 836 12.24 42.49 -12.22
N ARG A 837 13.12 43.28 -11.57
CA ARG A 837 14.61 43.23 -11.55
C ARG A 837 15.21 44.59 -11.16
N PRO A 838 16.24 44.64 -10.29
CA PRO A 838 16.98 45.87 -9.98
C PRO A 838 17.82 46.48 -11.14
N GLN A 839 17.68 46.03 -12.39
CA GLN A 839 18.69 46.30 -13.43
C GLN A 839 18.20 46.40 -14.89
N CYS A 840 16.88 46.45 -15.15
CA CYS A 840 16.34 46.43 -16.52
C CYS A 840 15.49 47.68 -16.86
N MET A 841 16.14 48.79 -17.20
CA MET A 841 15.48 49.89 -17.94
C MET A 841 15.67 49.71 -19.45
N ALA A 842 14.66 49.19 -20.17
CA ALA A 842 14.29 49.61 -21.54
C ALA A 842 13.13 48.77 -22.13
N SER A 843 12.18 49.47 -22.77
CA SER A 843 11.31 49.03 -23.89
C SER A 843 10.47 47.75 -23.80
N SER A 844 9.17 47.94 -24.08
CA SER A 844 8.15 46.97 -24.54
C SER A 844 7.71 45.83 -23.58
N GLY A 845 6.42 45.46 -23.56
CA GLY A 845 5.34 46.09 -24.35
C GLY A 845 3.98 45.39 -24.45
N ASN A 846 3.56 44.57 -23.48
CA ASN A 846 2.16 44.17 -23.33
C ASN A 846 1.93 43.62 -21.92
N CYS A 847 0.97 44.18 -21.18
CA CYS A 847 0.56 43.68 -19.87
C CYS A 847 -0.97 43.56 -19.85
N LEU A 848 -1.49 42.36 -19.63
CA LEU A 848 -2.93 42.11 -19.58
C LEU A 848 -3.50 42.57 -18.23
N SER A 849 -4.66 43.23 -18.27
CA SER A 849 -5.19 43.97 -17.12
C SER A 849 -5.94 43.08 -16.11
N PHE A 850 -5.25 42.67 -15.04
CA PHE A 850 -5.87 42.21 -13.79
C PHE A 850 -5.85 43.34 -12.75
N SER A 851 -6.88 44.18 -12.74
CA SER A 851 -6.88 45.47 -12.02
C SER A 851 -7.87 45.55 -10.84
N SER A 852 -8.27 44.42 -10.25
CA SER A 852 -9.32 44.35 -9.21
C SER A 852 -8.84 43.96 -7.81
N LEU A 853 -7.97 42.96 -7.65
CA LEU A 853 -7.52 42.48 -6.32
C LEU A 853 -6.87 43.57 -5.44
N PRO A 854 -5.95 44.43 -5.94
CA PRO A 854 -5.27 45.46 -5.13
C PRO A 854 -6.18 46.48 -4.43
N LEU A 855 -7.45 46.58 -4.84
CA LEU A 855 -8.45 47.45 -4.23
C LEU A 855 -9.17 46.73 -3.08
N GLN A 856 -9.57 45.48 -3.27
CA GLN A 856 -10.38 44.74 -2.30
C GLN A 856 -9.68 44.53 -0.95
N CYS A 857 -8.36 44.32 -0.92
CA CYS A 857 -7.61 44.22 0.35
C CYS A 857 -7.69 45.52 1.18
N LYS A 858 -7.67 46.69 0.51
CA LYS A 858 -7.80 48.00 1.17
C LYS A 858 -9.24 48.32 1.54
N GLU A 859 -10.21 47.95 0.70
CA GLU A 859 -11.64 48.13 0.98
C GLU A 859 -12.12 47.24 2.15
N ASN A 860 -11.51 46.07 2.35
CA ASN A 860 -11.76 45.18 3.49
C ASN A 860 -10.91 45.50 4.74
N GLY A 861 -10.06 46.55 4.71
CA GLY A 861 -9.25 46.98 5.86
C GLY A 861 -8.06 46.09 6.22
N TRP A 862 -7.50 45.33 5.27
CA TRP A 862 -6.35 44.45 5.50
C TRP A 862 -5.03 45.21 5.29
N GLU A 863 -4.44 45.71 6.38
CA GLU A 863 -3.14 46.38 6.35
C GLU A 863 -1.98 45.37 6.24
N TYR A 864 -1.08 45.59 5.28
CA TYR A 864 0.19 44.87 5.23
C TYR A 864 1.12 45.38 6.33
N ASN A 865 1.32 44.55 7.35
CA ASN A 865 2.08 44.84 8.56
C ASN A 865 3.58 44.53 8.46
N GLY A 866 4.10 44.17 7.29
CA GLY A 866 5.50 43.80 7.09
C GLY A 866 5.91 42.43 7.67
N THR A 867 4.98 41.62 8.19
CA THR A 867 5.29 40.27 8.72
C THR A 867 4.73 39.16 7.83
N LEU A 868 5.36 37.98 7.92
CA LEU A 868 4.84 36.73 7.34
C LEU A 868 4.20 35.92 8.47
N ASN A 869 2.94 35.50 8.31
CA ASN A 869 2.23 34.71 9.33
C ASN A 869 2.35 33.20 9.07
N PHE A 870 2.04 32.39 10.07
CA PHE A 870 2.04 30.93 9.96
C PHE A 870 1.17 30.40 8.80
N TRP A 871 -0.05 30.93 8.64
CA TRP A 871 -0.99 30.56 7.55
C TRP A 871 -0.66 31.19 6.19
N ASP A 872 0.33 32.07 6.12
CA ASP A 872 0.78 32.66 4.86
C ASP A 872 1.81 31.75 4.15
N MET A 873 2.57 30.95 4.91
CA MET A 873 3.67 30.12 4.41
C MET A 873 3.26 29.28 3.18
N ARG A 874 2.27 28.39 3.32
CA ARG A 874 1.87 27.42 2.27
C ARG A 874 1.42 28.10 0.96
N TYR A 875 0.82 29.29 1.06
CA TYR A 875 0.32 30.04 -0.08
C TYR A 875 1.44 30.73 -0.84
N TYR A 876 2.32 31.46 -0.15
CA TYR A 876 3.42 32.15 -0.82
C TYR A 876 4.51 31.19 -1.33
N THR A 877 4.75 30.06 -0.66
CA THR A 877 5.68 29.03 -1.20
C THR A 877 5.14 28.39 -2.48
N ASN A 878 3.83 28.11 -2.55
CA ASN A 878 3.16 27.66 -3.78
C ASN A 878 3.26 28.75 -4.87
N MET A 879 3.07 30.02 -4.51
CA MET A 879 3.17 31.14 -5.45
C MET A 879 4.60 31.41 -5.94
N VAL A 880 5.65 30.99 -5.22
CA VAL A 880 7.04 30.97 -5.74
C VAL A 880 7.19 29.90 -6.83
N GLU A 881 6.70 28.68 -6.61
CA GLU A 881 6.71 27.60 -7.61
C GLU A 881 5.99 28.04 -8.90
N GLU A 882 4.80 28.64 -8.75
CA GLU A 882 3.99 29.13 -9.88
C GLU A 882 4.59 30.37 -10.58
N LYS A 883 5.12 31.37 -9.87
CA LYS A 883 5.53 32.66 -10.47
C LYS A 883 7.02 32.80 -10.80
N GLU A 884 7.92 32.27 -9.97
CA GLU A 884 9.36 32.41 -10.20
C GLU A 884 9.91 31.28 -11.09
N TYR A 885 9.35 30.07 -10.96
CA TYR A 885 9.77 28.89 -11.72
C TYR A 885 8.81 28.55 -12.88
N SER A 886 7.65 29.21 -12.98
CA SER A 886 6.61 29.00 -14.01
C SER A 886 5.97 27.60 -14.00
N VAL A 887 6.06 26.87 -12.88
CA VAL A 887 5.62 25.47 -12.79
C VAL A 887 4.11 25.37 -12.61
N ASP A 888 3.41 25.05 -13.70
CA ASP A 888 1.98 24.71 -13.67
C ASP A 888 1.78 23.23 -13.31
N GLN A 889 1.49 22.98 -12.03
CA GLN A 889 1.16 21.64 -11.50
C GLN A 889 -0.11 21.04 -12.14
N GLN A 890 -1.02 21.84 -12.69
CA GLN A 890 -2.22 21.36 -13.38
C GLN A 890 -1.88 20.87 -14.79
N ALA A 891 -0.97 21.55 -15.49
CA ALA A 891 -0.46 21.09 -16.79
C ALA A 891 0.45 19.85 -16.65
N LEU A 892 1.29 19.79 -15.61
CA LEU A 892 2.13 18.61 -15.32
C LEU A 892 1.29 17.36 -15.02
N LYS A 893 0.17 17.51 -14.28
CA LYS A 893 -0.75 16.42 -13.93
C LYS A 893 -1.13 15.56 -15.12
N GLU A 894 -1.32 16.17 -16.29
CA GLU A 894 -1.76 15.49 -17.50
C GLU A 894 -0.80 14.41 -18.05
N TYR A 895 0.42 14.29 -17.52
CA TYR A 895 1.47 13.43 -18.08
C TYR A 895 1.79 12.15 -17.26
N PHE A 896 1.24 11.95 -16.06
CA PHE A 896 1.65 10.85 -15.17
C PHE A 896 0.53 9.82 -14.89
N PRO A 897 0.40 8.74 -15.70
CA PRO A 897 -0.56 7.65 -15.52
C PRO A 897 -0.03 6.51 -14.60
N LEU A 898 -0.91 5.56 -14.24
CA LEU A 898 -0.64 4.45 -13.31
C LEU A 898 -0.82 3.06 -13.97
N GLU A 899 0.14 2.15 -13.74
CA GLU A 899 0.12 0.74 -14.20
C GLU A 899 0.56 -0.24 -13.09
N ARG A 900 0.49 -1.58 -13.32
CA ARG A 900 0.74 -2.63 -12.29
C ARG A 900 1.72 -3.71 -12.77
N TYR A 901 2.49 -4.29 -11.84
CA TYR A 901 3.64 -5.17 -12.16
C TYR A 901 3.79 -6.38 -11.20
N ARG A 902 4.70 -7.31 -11.56
CA ARG A 902 5.19 -8.45 -10.74
C ARG A 902 6.72 -8.40 -10.72
N VAL A 903 7.35 -8.79 -9.61
CA VAL A 903 8.82 -8.87 -9.49
C VAL A 903 9.32 -10.31 -9.67
N ASN A 904 10.23 -10.50 -10.62
CA ASN A 904 11.14 -11.65 -10.71
C ASN A 904 12.57 -11.07 -10.85
N ASP A 905 13.58 -11.77 -10.37
CA ASP A 905 14.97 -11.46 -10.73
C ASP A 905 15.19 -11.80 -12.21
N LYS A 906 15.77 -10.86 -12.97
CA LYS A 906 15.85 -10.95 -14.43
C LYS A 906 16.80 -12.05 -14.92
N ASP A 907 17.94 -12.20 -14.26
CA ASP A 907 19.05 -13.00 -14.76
C ASP A 907 19.01 -14.43 -14.22
N THR A 908 18.40 -14.64 -13.05
CA THR A 908 18.23 -15.96 -12.42
C THR A 908 16.81 -16.53 -12.55
N GLY A 909 15.80 -15.69 -12.81
CA GLY A 909 14.39 -16.07 -12.72
C GLY A 909 13.85 -16.23 -11.28
N GLU A 910 14.67 -15.93 -10.26
CA GLU A 910 14.30 -16.06 -8.84
C GLU A 910 13.06 -15.22 -8.49
N LEU A 911 12.08 -15.83 -7.83
CA LEU A 911 10.94 -15.11 -7.26
C LEU A 911 11.37 -14.44 -5.96
N LEU A 912 11.69 -13.14 -6.01
CA LEU A 912 12.09 -12.35 -4.85
C LEU A 912 10.89 -12.07 -3.91
N GLY A 913 9.73 -11.74 -4.49
CA GLY A 913 8.53 -11.44 -3.73
C GLY A 913 7.40 -10.84 -4.55
N TYR A 914 6.38 -10.36 -3.84
CA TYR A 914 5.17 -9.74 -4.39
C TYR A 914 4.89 -8.40 -3.71
N PHE A 915 4.18 -7.51 -4.40
CA PHE A 915 3.58 -6.34 -3.77
C PHE A 915 2.16 -6.07 -4.25
N TYR A 916 1.34 -5.52 -3.37
CA TYR A 916 0.04 -4.93 -3.69
C TYR A 916 0.16 -3.42 -3.87
N LEU A 917 -0.68 -2.83 -4.74
CA LEU A 917 -0.81 -1.39 -4.94
C LEU A 917 -2.24 -0.96 -4.60
N ASP A 918 -2.43 -0.32 -3.45
CA ASP A 918 -3.71 0.29 -3.05
C ASP A 918 -3.59 1.81 -3.08
N LEU A 919 -3.86 2.38 -4.25
CA LEU A 919 -3.48 3.76 -4.58
C LEU A 919 -4.58 4.82 -4.41
N PHE A 920 -5.82 4.40 -4.16
CA PHE A 920 -6.99 5.29 -4.20
C PHE A 920 -7.68 5.41 -2.82
N PRO A 921 -8.17 6.61 -2.45
CA PRO A 921 -8.90 6.81 -1.21
C PRO A 921 -10.28 6.14 -1.23
N ARG A 922 -10.71 5.67 -0.07
CA ARG A 922 -12.05 5.16 0.24
C ARG A 922 -12.33 5.33 1.73
N GLU A 923 -13.59 5.22 2.13
CA GLU A 923 -13.96 5.24 3.55
C GLU A 923 -13.25 4.12 4.32
N GLY A 924 -12.80 4.41 5.53
CA GLY A 924 -12.14 3.45 6.42
C GLY A 924 -10.70 3.08 6.05
N LYS A 925 -10.15 3.60 4.95
CA LYS A 925 -8.76 3.37 4.57
C LYS A 925 -7.79 4.26 5.35
N TYR A 926 -6.59 3.75 5.62
CA TYR A 926 -5.42 4.53 6.03
C TYR A 926 -5.20 5.75 5.11
N GLY A 927 -5.08 6.94 5.71
CA GLY A 927 -5.19 8.23 5.03
C GLY A 927 -3.89 8.80 4.45
N HIS A 928 -2.76 8.17 4.70
CA HIS A 928 -1.42 8.60 4.25
C HIS A 928 -0.90 7.68 3.14
N ALA A 929 0.33 7.95 2.68
CA ALA A 929 1.13 6.95 1.97
C ALA A 929 1.93 6.12 2.99
N ALA A 930 2.16 4.83 2.70
CA ALA A 930 3.00 3.93 3.48
C ALA A 930 3.24 2.58 2.76
N VAL A 931 4.30 1.86 3.14
CA VAL A 931 4.48 0.43 2.83
C VAL A 931 4.32 -0.44 4.07
N PHE A 932 3.44 -1.44 3.97
CA PHE A 932 3.26 -2.48 4.98
C PHE A 932 3.93 -3.77 4.52
N THR A 933 4.77 -4.37 5.38
CA THR A 933 5.31 -5.72 5.14
C THR A 933 4.26 -6.73 5.61
N LEU A 934 3.71 -7.53 4.69
CA LEU A 934 2.71 -8.55 5.00
C LEU A 934 3.35 -9.92 5.28
N GLN A 935 4.47 -10.22 4.61
CA GLN A 935 5.23 -11.45 4.82
C GLN A 935 6.75 -11.14 4.68
N PRO A 936 7.58 -11.35 5.71
CA PRO A 936 9.00 -11.04 5.66
C PRO A 936 9.79 -12.01 4.77
N GLY A 937 10.83 -11.52 4.09
CA GLY A 937 11.71 -12.30 3.23
C GLY A 937 12.86 -13.00 3.97
N CYS A 938 12.56 -13.97 4.83
CA CYS A 938 13.51 -14.66 5.72
C CYS A 938 13.77 -16.15 5.35
N VAL A 939 14.65 -16.84 6.08
CA VAL A 939 14.84 -18.30 5.99
C VAL A 939 13.91 -18.98 7.00
N VAL A 940 13.26 -20.07 6.55
CA VAL A 940 12.26 -20.81 7.35
C VAL A 940 12.69 -22.26 7.58
N SER A 941 12.60 -22.70 8.83
CA SER A 941 13.11 -23.98 9.35
C SER A 941 12.03 -25.05 9.62
N TYR A 942 10.74 -24.76 9.39
CA TYR A 942 9.63 -25.69 9.73
C TYR A 942 9.58 -27.01 8.94
N ASN A 943 10.38 -27.17 7.88
CA ASN A 943 10.44 -28.43 7.14
C ASN A 943 11.27 -29.48 7.92
N SER A 944 10.60 -30.46 8.51
CA SER A 944 11.23 -31.58 9.22
C SER A 944 12.04 -32.54 8.33
N ASP A 945 11.86 -32.48 7.01
CA ASP A 945 12.68 -33.21 6.05
C ASP A 945 14.03 -32.52 5.81
N GLN A 946 15.05 -32.92 6.59
CA GLN A 946 16.46 -32.50 6.47
C GLN A 946 17.15 -32.94 5.13
N LYS A 947 16.36 -33.20 4.09
CA LYS A 947 16.80 -33.54 2.72
C LYS A 947 16.65 -32.36 1.77
N GLU A 948 15.68 -31.47 2.00
CA GLU A 948 15.66 -30.15 1.36
C GLU A 948 16.51 -29.18 2.21
N GLY A 949 17.25 -28.29 1.56
CA GLY A 949 18.07 -27.28 2.25
C GLY A 949 17.24 -26.13 2.85
N LYS A 950 17.93 -25.18 3.51
CA LYS A 950 17.34 -23.91 4.00
C LYS A 950 16.45 -23.27 2.93
N LYS A 951 15.14 -23.20 3.20
CA LYS A 951 14.15 -22.64 2.26
C LYS A 951 13.87 -21.18 2.63
N ARG A 952 13.89 -20.29 1.63
CA ARG A 952 13.56 -18.87 1.82
C ARG A 952 12.06 -18.65 1.64
N GLN A 953 11.46 -17.90 2.56
CA GLN A 953 10.13 -17.33 2.44
C GLN A 953 10.17 -16.14 1.48
N VAL A 954 9.23 -16.07 0.53
CA VAL A 954 9.13 -14.92 -0.38
C VAL A 954 8.62 -13.70 0.37
N CYS A 955 9.09 -12.51 0.01
CA CYS A 955 8.54 -11.28 0.57
C CYS A 955 7.13 -11.00 0.02
N ILE A 956 6.23 -10.44 0.84
CA ILE A 956 4.98 -9.82 0.40
C ILE A 956 4.85 -8.46 1.07
N ALA A 957 4.62 -7.41 0.29
CA ALA A 957 4.38 -6.05 0.76
C ALA A 957 3.05 -5.47 0.23
N ALA A 958 2.54 -4.40 0.85
CA ALA A 958 1.44 -3.61 0.34
C ALA A 958 1.80 -2.12 0.38
N MET A 959 1.85 -1.49 -0.79
CA MET A 959 2.05 -0.05 -0.94
C MET A 959 0.69 0.64 -0.95
N MET A 960 0.48 1.54 0.01
CA MET A 960 -0.75 2.31 0.15
C MET A 960 -0.49 3.78 -0.22
N ALA A 961 -1.41 4.38 -0.96
CA ALA A 961 -1.44 5.80 -1.28
C ALA A 961 -2.88 6.29 -1.46
N ASN A 962 -3.09 7.61 -1.57
CA ASN A 962 -4.42 8.22 -1.61
C ASN A 962 -4.59 9.22 -2.77
N PHE A 963 -4.09 8.84 -3.96
CA PHE A 963 -4.17 9.61 -5.19
C PHE A 963 -5.61 9.69 -5.74
N THR A 964 -5.95 10.73 -6.50
CA THR A 964 -7.31 10.91 -7.05
C THR A 964 -7.72 9.74 -7.95
N LYS A 965 -8.80 9.04 -7.59
CA LYS A 965 -9.35 7.89 -8.35
C LYS A 965 -9.82 8.34 -9.76
N PRO A 966 -9.61 7.54 -10.83
CA PRO A 966 -10.18 7.84 -12.14
C PRO A 966 -11.72 7.75 -12.12
N THR A 967 -12.35 8.49 -13.02
CA THR A 967 -13.80 8.50 -13.28
C THR A 967 -14.07 8.16 -14.75
N ALA A 968 -15.33 7.93 -15.12
CA ALA A 968 -15.71 7.60 -16.49
C ALA A 968 -15.38 8.68 -17.55
N SER A 969 -15.08 9.92 -17.13
CA SER A 969 -14.80 11.06 -18.02
C SER A 969 -13.51 11.83 -17.70
N LYS A 970 -12.80 11.50 -16.60
CA LYS A 970 -11.48 12.05 -16.23
C LYS A 970 -10.57 10.93 -15.72
N PRO A 971 -9.35 10.74 -16.27
CA PRO A 971 -8.37 9.80 -15.71
C PRO A 971 -7.83 10.27 -14.34
N SER A 972 -7.10 9.37 -13.67
CA SER A 972 -6.24 9.73 -12.54
C SER A 972 -4.99 10.44 -13.09
N LEU A 973 -4.65 11.59 -12.51
CA LEU A 973 -3.58 12.47 -12.97
C LEU A 973 -2.79 12.98 -11.75
N LEU A 974 -1.55 12.50 -11.60
CA LEU A 974 -0.71 12.78 -10.43
C LEU A 974 0.04 14.10 -10.58
N ASP A 975 0.02 14.97 -9.56
CA ASP A 975 0.99 16.08 -9.54
C ASP A 975 2.38 15.58 -9.17
N HIS A 976 3.39 16.40 -9.40
CA HIS A 976 4.78 15.96 -9.26
C HIS A 976 5.12 15.51 -7.82
N LYS A 977 4.43 16.05 -6.81
CA LYS A 977 4.61 15.65 -5.40
C LYS A 977 3.87 14.35 -5.07
N GLU A 978 2.78 14.03 -5.77
CA GLU A 978 2.20 12.67 -5.77
C GLU A 978 3.14 11.64 -6.45
N VAL A 979 3.85 12.03 -7.51
CA VAL A 979 4.86 11.17 -8.19
C VAL A 979 6.11 10.97 -7.32
N GLU A 980 6.60 12.03 -6.66
CA GLU A 980 7.68 11.96 -5.66
C GLU A 980 7.32 10.99 -4.52
N THR A 981 6.11 11.11 -3.98
CA THR A 981 5.56 10.18 -2.98
C THR A 981 5.51 8.74 -3.51
N TYR A 982 5.12 8.52 -4.77
CA TYR A 982 5.13 7.18 -5.36
C TYR A 982 6.53 6.57 -5.37
N PHE A 983 7.55 7.32 -5.79
CA PHE A 983 8.94 6.84 -5.85
C PHE A 983 9.54 6.58 -4.46
N HIS A 984 9.20 7.42 -3.47
CA HIS A 984 9.55 7.23 -2.07
C HIS A 984 9.03 5.87 -1.55
N GLU A 985 7.71 5.65 -1.61
CA GLU A 985 7.09 4.40 -1.13
C GLU A 985 7.59 3.19 -1.91
N PHE A 986 7.75 3.31 -3.24
CA PHE A 986 8.29 2.21 -4.04
C PHE A 986 9.75 1.87 -3.67
N GLY A 987 10.51 2.81 -3.13
CA GLY A 987 11.80 2.56 -2.49
C GLY A 987 11.72 1.63 -1.29
N HIS A 988 10.73 1.81 -0.41
CA HIS A 988 10.46 0.86 0.68
C HIS A 988 10.00 -0.51 0.14
N VAL A 989 9.15 -0.56 -0.90
CA VAL A 989 8.76 -1.84 -1.54
C VAL A 989 10.00 -2.57 -2.07
N MET A 990 10.92 -1.88 -2.74
CA MET A 990 12.16 -2.47 -3.26
C MET A 990 13.13 -2.87 -2.13
N HIS A 991 13.26 -2.09 -1.07
CA HIS A 991 14.06 -2.46 0.11
C HIS A 991 13.54 -3.75 0.75
N THR A 992 12.22 -3.84 0.99
CA THR A 992 11.62 -5.01 1.64
C THR A 992 11.70 -6.27 0.76
N ILE A 993 11.49 -6.15 -0.56
CA ILE A 993 11.58 -7.30 -1.49
C ILE A 993 13.03 -7.72 -1.79
N CYS A 994 13.99 -6.80 -1.82
CA CYS A 994 15.38 -7.15 -2.13
C CYS A 994 16.17 -7.68 -0.93
N ALA A 995 15.74 -7.43 0.31
CA ALA A 995 16.44 -7.93 1.50
C ALA A 995 16.53 -9.47 1.56
N LYS A 996 17.69 -9.99 1.91
CA LYS A 996 18.00 -11.43 1.97
C LYS A 996 18.53 -11.92 3.33
N ALA A 997 18.10 -11.28 4.42
CA ALA A 997 18.37 -11.73 5.80
C ALA A 997 18.00 -13.20 6.04
N GLU A 998 18.67 -13.87 6.99
CA GLU A 998 18.27 -15.19 7.49
C GLU A 998 17.05 -15.08 8.43
N PHE A 999 16.99 -14.07 9.31
CA PHE A 999 15.98 -13.97 10.36
C PHE A 999 14.97 -12.82 10.16
N ALA A 1000 13.72 -13.05 10.55
CA ALA A 1000 12.62 -12.08 10.39
C ALA A 1000 12.88 -10.73 11.08
N LEU A 1001 13.55 -10.73 12.23
CA LEU A 1001 13.96 -9.52 12.98
C LEU A 1001 14.88 -8.56 12.19
N PHE A 1002 15.48 -9.02 11.09
CA PHE A 1002 16.35 -8.24 10.20
C PHE A 1002 15.86 -8.22 8.75
N ALA A 1003 14.71 -8.85 8.45
CA ALA A 1003 14.20 -8.96 7.10
C ALA A 1003 13.57 -7.65 6.62
N GLY A 1004 13.75 -7.33 5.33
CA GLY A 1004 13.26 -6.09 4.73
C GLY A 1004 13.81 -4.83 5.39
N CYS A 1005 12.95 -3.82 5.54
CA CYS A 1005 13.30 -2.49 6.05
C CYS A 1005 13.56 -2.40 7.57
N HIS A 1006 13.83 -3.51 8.27
CA HIS A 1006 14.14 -3.54 9.72
C HIS A 1006 15.57 -3.05 10.07
N THR A 1007 15.99 -1.93 9.47
CA THR A 1007 17.25 -1.22 9.78
C THR A 1007 17.08 -0.29 10.99
N GLU A 1008 18.08 0.56 11.28
CA GLU A 1008 17.88 1.70 12.18
C GLU A 1008 16.83 2.69 11.60
N GLN A 1009 15.96 3.26 12.45
CA GLN A 1009 14.85 4.15 12.02
C GLN A 1009 15.33 5.45 11.37
N ASP A 1010 16.52 5.93 11.74
CA ASP A 1010 17.17 7.09 11.15
C ASP A 1010 17.93 6.77 9.84
N PHE A 1011 18.01 5.49 9.46
CA PHE A 1011 18.53 5.04 8.16
C PHE A 1011 17.44 4.52 7.21
N VAL A 1012 16.27 4.10 7.70
CA VAL A 1012 15.24 3.41 6.89
C VAL A 1012 14.70 4.24 5.73
N GLU A 1013 14.76 5.57 5.85
CA GLU A 1013 14.33 6.53 4.83
C GLU A 1013 15.43 6.86 3.78
N ALA A 1014 16.69 6.48 4.03
CA ALA A 1014 17.76 6.80 3.09
C ALA A 1014 17.58 6.06 1.74
N PRO A 1015 17.10 4.80 1.69
CA PRO A 1015 16.72 4.13 0.44
C PRO A 1015 15.53 4.75 -0.31
N SER A 1016 14.49 5.21 0.39
CA SER A 1016 13.29 5.82 -0.22
C SER A 1016 13.61 7.22 -0.78
N GLN A 1017 14.21 8.06 0.05
CA GLN A 1017 14.67 9.41 -0.34
C GLN A 1017 15.78 9.39 -1.40
N MET A 1018 16.52 8.29 -1.56
CA MET A 1018 17.45 8.17 -2.68
C MET A 1018 16.69 8.05 -4.01
N LEU A 1019 15.60 7.27 -4.07
CA LEU A 1019 14.81 7.09 -5.29
C LEU A 1019 13.98 8.32 -5.66
N GLU A 1020 13.60 9.18 -4.71
CA GLU A 1020 13.00 10.49 -5.00
C GLU A 1020 13.81 11.28 -6.04
N ASN A 1021 15.15 11.15 -6.03
CA ASN A 1021 16.00 11.87 -6.99
C ASN A 1021 15.66 11.56 -8.47
N TRP A 1022 15.14 10.38 -8.79
CA TRP A 1022 14.76 10.05 -10.18
C TRP A 1022 13.58 10.90 -10.68
N VAL A 1023 12.68 11.38 -9.82
CA VAL A 1023 11.59 12.28 -10.28
C VAL A 1023 12.09 13.70 -10.60
N TRP A 1024 13.37 13.99 -10.37
CA TRP A 1024 14.03 15.27 -10.62
C TRP A 1024 15.11 15.21 -11.70
N GLU A 1025 15.15 14.14 -12.50
CA GLU A 1025 16.15 13.92 -13.55
C GLU A 1025 15.49 13.78 -14.92
N ASN A 1026 15.92 14.57 -15.92
CA ASN A 1026 15.28 14.61 -17.25
C ASN A 1026 15.16 13.22 -17.90
N GLU A 1027 16.19 12.36 -17.82
CA GLU A 1027 16.15 11.04 -18.45
C GLU A 1027 15.07 10.13 -17.85
N ALA A 1028 14.85 10.24 -16.54
CA ALA A 1028 13.82 9.48 -15.84
C ALA A 1028 12.44 10.10 -16.03
N LEU A 1029 12.32 11.44 -16.00
CA LEU A 1029 11.09 12.17 -16.30
C LEU A 1029 10.54 11.81 -17.69
N VAL A 1030 11.38 11.76 -18.73
CA VAL A 1030 10.97 11.33 -20.09
C VAL A 1030 10.45 9.89 -20.12
N ARG A 1031 10.97 8.99 -19.28
CA ARG A 1031 10.55 7.58 -19.22
C ARG A 1031 9.22 7.37 -18.48
N MET A 1032 8.90 8.22 -17.51
CA MET A 1032 7.69 8.11 -16.66
C MET A 1032 6.53 9.02 -17.10
N SER A 1033 6.68 9.80 -18.18
CA SER A 1033 5.71 10.84 -18.57
C SER A 1033 5.21 10.72 -20.01
N GLY A 1034 3.92 10.96 -20.21
CA GLY A 1034 3.26 11.01 -21.52
C GLY A 1034 1.82 11.52 -21.41
N HIS A 1035 1.50 12.59 -22.13
CA HIS A 1035 0.23 13.31 -22.04
C HIS A 1035 -0.99 12.38 -22.24
N HIS A 1036 -1.92 12.39 -21.30
CA HIS A 1036 -2.97 11.38 -21.18
C HIS A 1036 -3.84 11.23 -22.45
N VAL A 1037 -4.13 12.32 -23.17
CA VAL A 1037 -4.89 12.30 -24.43
C VAL A 1037 -4.00 11.91 -25.63
N ASN A 1038 -3.03 12.75 -25.98
CA ASN A 1038 -2.34 12.69 -27.27
C ASN A 1038 -1.01 11.90 -27.24
N LYS A 1039 -0.59 11.41 -26.06
CA LYS A 1039 0.64 10.66 -25.79
C LYS A 1039 1.95 11.38 -26.13
N SER A 1040 1.95 12.71 -26.24
CA SER A 1040 3.20 13.47 -26.39
C SER A 1040 4.06 13.40 -25.13
N SER A 1041 5.38 13.31 -25.30
CA SER A 1041 6.36 13.48 -24.22
C SER A 1041 6.23 14.84 -23.53
N LEU A 1042 6.65 14.93 -22.27
CA LEU A 1042 6.70 16.18 -21.52
C LEU A 1042 7.67 17.18 -22.19
N PRO A 1043 7.27 18.46 -22.43
CA PRO A 1043 8.13 19.45 -23.09
C PRO A 1043 9.43 19.73 -22.34
N GLU A 1044 10.52 19.96 -23.08
CA GLU A 1044 11.87 20.16 -22.53
C GLU A 1044 11.98 21.42 -21.65
N ASP A 1045 11.28 22.50 -22.01
CA ASP A 1045 11.19 23.73 -21.24
C ASP A 1045 10.40 23.55 -19.93
N MET A 1046 9.33 22.73 -19.96
CA MET A 1046 8.60 22.34 -18.75
C MET A 1046 9.44 21.44 -17.83
N MET A 1047 10.19 20.49 -18.38
CA MET A 1047 11.14 19.68 -17.60
C MET A 1047 12.25 20.53 -16.98
N GLU A 1048 12.84 21.46 -17.75
CA GLU A 1048 13.84 22.39 -17.22
C GLU A 1048 13.29 23.26 -16.08
N GLN A 1049 12.04 23.73 -16.17
CA GLN A 1049 11.39 24.51 -15.11
C GLN A 1049 11.14 23.67 -13.86
N LEU A 1050 10.62 22.46 -14.02
CA LEU A 1050 10.37 21.51 -12.93
C LEU A 1050 11.66 21.14 -12.18
N VAL A 1051 12.73 20.76 -12.90
CA VAL A 1051 14.01 20.40 -12.25
C VAL A 1051 14.64 21.60 -11.53
N LYS A 1052 14.44 22.83 -12.04
CA LYS A 1052 14.87 24.05 -11.33
C LYS A 1052 14.03 24.32 -10.09
N SER A 1053 12.73 24.02 -10.09
CA SER A 1053 11.85 24.26 -8.93
C SER A 1053 12.13 23.35 -7.74
N ARG A 1054 12.96 22.29 -7.87
CA ARG A 1054 13.44 21.49 -6.71
C ARG A 1054 14.11 22.36 -5.63
N LYS A 1055 14.67 23.50 -6.00
CA LYS A 1055 15.33 24.44 -5.08
C LYS A 1055 14.40 25.53 -4.54
N ALA A 1056 13.14 25.59 -4.98
CA ALA A 1056 12.16 26.56 -4.50
C ALA A 1056 11.78 26.24 -3.04
N ASN A 1057 11.83 27.25 -2.16
CA ASN A 1057 11.44 27.15 -0.76
C ASN A 1057 12.24 26.09 0.06
N ALA A 1058 13.40 25.67 -0.43
CA ALA A 1058 14.19 24.59 0.16
C ALA A 1058 14.72 24.94 1.55
N GLY A 1059 15.07 26.21 1.80
CA GLY A 1059 15.44 26.70 3.13
C GLY A 1059 14.27 26.64 4.11
N ALA A 1060 13.13 27.19 3.71
CA ALA A 1060 11.89 27.23 4.48
C ALA A 1060 11.35 25.84 4.82
N PHE A 1061 11.42 24.88 3.88
CA PHE A 1061 11.01 23.50 4.11
C PHE A 1061 11.94 22.81 5.10
N ASN A 1062 13.26 22.82 4.87
CA ASN A 1062 14.21 22.09 5.71
C ASN A 1062 14.30 22.68 7.12
N LEU A 1063 14.29 24.01 7.28
CA LEU A 1063 14.23 24.62 8.61
C LEU A 1063 12.92 24.28 9.36
N ARG A 1064 11.79 24.10 8.67
CA ARG A 1064 10.56 23.62 9.30
C ARG A 1064 10.69 22.17 9.78
N GLN A 1065 11.39 21.30 9.03
CA GLN A 1065 11.68 19.94 9.51
C GLN A 1065 12.65 19.97 10.71
N ILE A 1066 13.63 20.88 10.72
CA ILE A 1066 14.49 21.11 11.89
C ILE A 1066 13.67 21.57 13.09
N VAL A 1067 12.69 22.48 12.96
CA VAL A 1067 11.79 22.83 14.08
C VAL A 1067 11.12 21.60 14.69
N LEU A 1068 10.59 20.70 13.85
CA LEU A 1068 9.90 19.50 14.33
C LEU A 1068 10.87 18.51 14.98
N ALA A 1069 12.05 18.33 14.41
CA ALA A 1069 13.11 17.48 14.96
C ALA A 1069 13.65 18.03 16.29
N THR A 1070 14.00 19.32 16.35
CA THR A 1070 14.45 19.98 17.58
C THR A 1070 13.37 19.99 18.65
N PHE A 1071 12.09 20.20 18.29
CA PHE A 1071 10.98 20.09 19.24
C PHE A 1071 10.86 18.69 19.81
N ASP A 1072 10.88 17.66 18.95
CA ASP A 1072 10.86 16.25 19.35
C ASP A 1072 12.03 15.89 20.27
N GLN A 1073 13.25 16.35 19.98
CA GLN A 1073 14.39 16.21 20.89
C GLN A 1073 14.13 16.92 22.22
N LEU A 1074 13.72 18.18 22.21
CA LEU A 1074 13.49 18.97 23.43
C LEU A 1074 12.35 18.41 24.30
N CYS A 1075 11.36 17.73 23.72
CA CYS A 1075 10.37 16.96 24.47
C CYS A 1075 11.00 15.75 25.17
N HIS A 1076 11.89 15.02 24.49
CA HIS A 1076 12.43 13.74 24.95
C HIS A 1076 13.81 13.82 25.65
N THR A 1077 14.37 15.03 25.79
CA THR A 1077 15.52 15.34 26.66
C THR A 1077 15.14 16.07 27.95
N ARG A 1078 13.84 16.24 28.24
CA ARG A 1078 13.30 16.90 29.44
C ARG A 1078 12.37 15.96 30.21
N ALA A 1079 12.27 16.15 31.53
CA ALA A 1079 11.37 15.38 32.38
C ALA A 1079 9.89 15.81 32.27
N GLU A 1080 9.63 17.04 31.83
CA GLU A 1080 8.31 17.60 31.55
C GLU A 1080 8.45 18.83 30.64
N ALA A 1081 7.38 19.19 29.93
CA ALA A 1081 7.33 20.36 29.05
C ALA A 1081 5.89 20.87 28.91
N ASP A 1082 5.71 22.19 28.91
CA ASP A 1082 4.55 22.83 28.26
C ASP A 1082 4.77 22.69 26.75
N THR A 1083 4.01 21.81 26.12
CA THR A 1083 4.17 21.49 24.69
C THR A 1083 3.84 22.66 23.78
N GLN A 1084 2.87 23.49 24.17
CA GLN A 1084 2.44 24.66 23.39
C GLN A 1084 3.51 25.75 23.39
N SER A 1085 4.03 26.11 24.57
CA SER A 1085 5.06 27.14 24.70
C SER A 1085 6.39 26.68 24.14
N LEU A 1086 6.78 25.41 24.37
CA LEU A 1086 8.01 24.85 23.80
C LEU A 1086 7.98 24.84 22.25
N PHE A 1087 6.85 24.52 21.63
CA PHE A 1087 6.72 24.59 20.17
C PHE A 1087 6.74 26.02 19.66
N ARG A 1088 6.05 26.95 20.34
CA ARG A 1088 6.06 28.38 20.02
C ARG A 1088 7.48 28.95 20.04
N GLU A 1089 8.26 28.64 21.08
CA GLU A 1089 9.67 29.02 21.22
C GLU A 1089 10.54 28.40 20.12
N THR A 1090 10.45 27.08 19.91
CA THR A 1090 11.27 26.37 18.91
C THR A 1090 11.01 26.88 17.49
N TYR A 1091 9.73 27.06 17.12
CA TYR A 1091 9.34 27.60 15.82
C TYR A 1091 9.78 29.06 15.65
N GLN A 1092 9.64 29.89 16.68
CA GLN A 1092 10.10 31.29 16.65
C GLN A 1092 11.63 31.40 16.55
N ASN A 1093 12.38 30.55 17.25
CA ASN A 1093 13.85 30.59 17.26
C ASN A 1093 14.45 30.19 15.90
N VAL A 1094 13.91 29.17 15.24
CA VAL A 1094 14.44 28.69 13.94
C VAL A 1094 13.85 29.46 12.76
N MET A 1095 12.52 29.68 12.69
CA MET A 1095 11.89 30.34 11.54
C MET A 1095 11.87 31.87 11.65
N GLY A 1096 11.95 32.43 12.87
CA GLY A 1096 11.75 33.85 13.11
C GLY A 1096 10.33 34.31 12.74
N ILE A 1097 9.32 33.47 12.98
CA ILE A 1097 7.89 33.69 12.68
C ILE A 1097 7.09 33.20 13.89
N ALA A 1098 6.07 33.95 14.31
CA ALA A 1098 5.19 33.54 15.39
C ALA A 1098 4.21 32.43 14.95
N THR A 1099 3.95 31.47 15.83
CA THR A 1099 2.85 30.50 15.66
C THR A 1099 1.49 31.17 15.91
N ILE A 1100 0.40 30.49 15.54
CA ILE A 1100 -0.95 31.00 15.80
C ILE A 1100 -1.23 30.96 17.32
N PRO A 1101 -1.67 32.06 17.95
CA PRO A 1101 -2.10 32.07 19.35
C PRO A 1101 -3.14 30.98 19.63
N ASP A 1102 -3.12 30.45 20.85
CA ASP A 1102 -4.09 29.48 21.38
C ASP A 1102 -4.24 28.15 20.60
N THR A 1103 -3.34 27.87 19.64
CA THR A 1103 -3.20 26.57 18.94
C THR A 1103 -2.09 25.73 19.56
N ASN A 1104 -2.12 24.39 19.43
CA ASN A 1104 -1.04 23.50 19.87
C ASN A 1104 -0.74 22.47 18.78
N MET A 1105 0.18 22.79 17.87
CA MET A 1105 0.57 21.90 16.77
C MET A 1105 1.08 20.51 17.25
N PRO A 1106 1.90 20.42 18.31
CA PRO A 1106 2.25 19.15 18.97
C PRO A 1106 1.07 18.23 19.28
N ALA A 1107 -0.09 18.76 19.70
CA ALA A 1107 -1.27 17.95 19.99
C ALA A 1107 -1.90 17.28 18.74
N ASN A 1108 -1.47 17.66 17.53
CA ASN A 1108 -1.79 16.97 16.28
C ASN A 1108 -0.57 16.38 15.55
N PHE A 1109 0.58 16.31 16.21
CA PHE A 1109 1.83 15.78 15.64
C PHE A 1109 1.97 14.27 15.90
N GLY A 1110 1.31 13.47 15.05
CA GLY A 1110 1.21 12.00 15.17
C GLY A 1110 2.53 11.25 15.43
N HIS A 1111 3.65 11.71 14.88
CA HIS A 1111 4.98 11.09 15.08
C HIS A 1111 5.37 10.90 16.55
N LEU A 1112 5.00 11.85 17.43
CA LEU A 1112 5.33 11.80 18.88
C LEU A 1112 4.64 10.64 19.63
N ALA A 1113 3.62 10.03 19.02
CA ALA A 1113 2.83 8.92 19.54
C ALA A 1113 2.76 7.75 18.54
N GLY A 1114 3.66 7.72 17.55
CA GLY A 1114 3.60 6.81 16.39
C GLY A 1114 4.92 6.08 16.15
N GLY A 1115 5.70 5.82 17.20
CA GLY A 1115 7.00 5.15 17.13
C GLY A 1115 8.18 6.01 16.68
N TYR A 1116 7.95 7.29 16.33
CA TYR A 1116 8.96 8.26 15.89
C TYR A 1116 9.39 9.23 17.01
N ASP A 1117 9.01 8.99 18.26
CA ASP A 1117 9.44 9.77 19.41
C ASP A 1117 10.96 9.72 19.61
N ALA A 1118 11.55 10.90 19.82
CA ALA A 1118 12.99 11.18 19.82
C ALA A 1118 13.72 10.83 18.50
N GLN A 1119 13.01 10.65 17.39
CA GLN A 1119 13.54 10.17 16.11
C GLN A 1119 13.15 11.01 14.90
N TYR A 1120 12.42 12.13 15.07
CA TYR A 1120 11.96 12.90 13.90
C TYR A 1120 13.10 13.53 13.08
N TYR A 1121 14.29 13.67 13.67
CA TYR A 1121 15.52 14.02 12.94
C TYR A 1121 15.89 13.02 11.84
N GLY A 1122 15.43 11.76 11.95
CA GLY A 1122 15.75 10.66 11.04
C GLY A 1122 15.44 10.97 9.58
N TYR A 1123 14.35 11.71 9.30
CA TYR A 1123 13.99 12.14 7.94
C TYR A 1123 15.07 13.04 7.30
N LEU A 1124 15.67 13.96 8.06
CA LEU A 1124 16.75 14.83 7.56
C LEU A 1124 18.10 14.11 7.54
N TRP A 1125 18.35 13.26 8.52
CA TRP A 1125 19.57 12.44 8.62
C TRP A 1125 19.67 11.47 7.43
N SER A 1126 18.57 10.81 7.10
CA SER A 1126 18.44 10.01 5.88
C SER A 1126 18.52 10.85 4.60
N GLU A 1127 17.89 12.03 4.52
CA GLU A 1127 17.93 12.86 3.30
C GLU A 1127 19.36 13.36 2.99
N VAL A 1128 20.13 13.64 4.04
CA VAL A 1128 21.54 14.05 3.94
C VAL A 1128 22.39 12.92 3.37
N PHE A 1129 22.19 11.67 3.79
CA PHE A 1129 22.97 10.53 3.31
C PHE A 1129 22.44 9.92 2.01
N SER A 1130 21.13 10.01 1.73
CA SER A 1130 20.55 9.58 0.46
C SER A 1130 21.00 10.46 -0.71
N MET A 1131 21.16 11.76 -0.48
CA MET A 1131 21.77 12.67 -1.45
C MET A 1131 23.25 12.34 -1.69
N ASP A 1132 24.00 11.93 -0.65
CA ASP A 1132 25.40 11.53 -0.82
C ASP A 1132 25.54 10.20 -1.59
N MET A 1133 24.67 9.22 -1.32
CA MET A 1133 24.53 8.01 -2.14
C MET A 1133 24.19 8.34 -3.60
N PHE A 1134 23.21 9.21 -3.83
CA PHE A 1134 22.78 9.57 -5.17
C PHE A 1134 23.89 10.33 -5.93
N GLU A 1135 24.45 11.38 -5.36
CA GLU A 1135 25.41 12.24 -6.06
C GLU A 1135 26.76 11.53 -6.28
N SER A 1136 27.30 10.86 -5.25
CA SER A 1136 28.64 10.25 -5.33
C SER A 1136 28.71 8.98 -6.18
N LYS A 1137 27.57 8.31 -6.42
CA LYS A 1137 27.49 7.06 -7.18
C LYS A 1137 26.63 7.20 -8.43
N PHE A 1138 25.31 7.38 -8.28
CA PHE A 1138 24.39 7.41 -9.42
C PHE A 1138 24.58 8.62 -10.34
N LYS A 1139 24.76 9.83 -9.81
CA LYS A 1139 24.96 11.03 -10.63
C LYS A 1139 26.33 11.04 -11.33
N LEU A 1140 27.34 10.39 -10.74
CA LEU A 1140 28.71 10.29 -11.27
C LEU A 1140 28.87 9.16 -12.31
N GLU A 1141 28.39 7.95 -12.01
CA GLU A 1141 28.51 6.76 -12.87
C GLU A 1141 27.31 6.59 -13.85
N GLY A 1142 26.27 7.43 -13.75
CA GLY A 1142 25.07 7.46 -14.59
C GLY A 1142 23.82 6.89 -13.89
N ILE A 1143 22.72 7.65 -13.86
CA ILE A 1143 21.55 7.32 -13.03
C ILE A 1143 20.79 6.06 -13.47
N MET A 1144 20.94 5.65 -14.73
CA MET A 1144 20.38 4.40 -15.27
C MET A 1144 21.43 3.27 -15.37
N ASN A 1145 22.61 3.42 -14.75
CA ASN A 1145 23.69 2.44 -14.83
C ASN A 1145 23.38 1.18 -14.01
N PRO A 1146 23.22 -0.01 -14.64
CA PRO A 1146 22.81 -1.24 -13.95
C PRO A 1146 23.89 -1.78 -13.00
N LYS A 1147 25.18 -1.45 -13.22
CA LYS A 1147 26.26 -1.83 -12.29
C LYS A 1147 26.07 -1.13 -10.94
N VAL A 1148 25.80 0.18 -10.97
CA VAL A 1148 25.55 0.99 -9.75
C VAL A 1148 24.27 0.54 -9.06
N GLY A 1149 23.20 0.28 -9.84
CA GLY A 1149 21.96 -0.28 -9.32
C GLY A 1149 22.15 -1.63 -8.62
N MET A 1150 23.00 -2.51 -9.14
CA MET A 1150 23.32 -3.80 -8.51
C MET A 1150 24.30 -3.67 -7.33
N GLU A 1151 25.20 -2.69 -7.32
CA GLU A 1151 26.02 -2.35 -6.14
C GLU A 1151 25.12 -1.83 -5.00
N TYR A 1152 24.19 -0.93 -5.31
CA TYR A 1152 23.19 -0.41 -4.36
C TYR A 1152 22.30 -1.53 -3.81
N ARG A 1153 21.72 -2.37 -4.69
CA ARG A 1153 20.95 -3.55 -4.27
C ARG A 1153 21.74 -4.44 -3.31
N LYS A 1154 23.01 -4.75 -3.61
CA LYS A 1154 23.84 -5.66 -2.80
C LYS A 1154 24.35 -5.08 -1.49
N LEU A 1155 24.62 -3.77 -1.42
CA LEU A 1155 25.28 -3.14 -0.28
C LEU A 1155 24.33 -2.38 0.64
N ILE A 1156 23.17 -1.95 0.13
CA ILE A 1156 22.14 -1.20 0.90
C ILE A 1156 20.89 -2.05 1.13
N LEU A 1157 20.34 -2.72 0.10
CA LEU A 1157 19.02 -3.38 0.21
C LEU A 1157 19.09 -4.85 0.67
N GLU A 1158 19.93 -5.66 0.02
CA GLU A 1158 20.09 -7.10 0.31
C GLU A 1158 20.49 -7.41 1.77
N PRO A 1159 21.25 -6.56 2.51
CA PRO A 1159 21.52 -6.80 3.92
C PRO A 1159 20.31 -6.60 4.84
N GLY A 1160 19.37 -5.70 4.53
CA GLY A 1160 18.34 -5.26 5.49
C GLY A 1160 18.94 -4.90 6.86
N GLY A 1161 18.27 -5.33 7.95
CA GLY A 1161 18.72 -5.08 9.33
C GLY A 1161 19.97 -5.83 9.79
N THR A 1162 20.59 -6.67 8.93
CA THR A 1162 21.71 -7.56 9.32
C THR A 1162 23.04 -6.85 9.52
N ARG A 1163 23.14 -5.58 9.11
CA ARG A 1163 24.29 -4.68 9.31
C ARG A 1163 23.82 -3.36 9.93
N ASP A 1164 24.76 -2.55 10.40
CA ASP A 1164 24.49 -1.17 10.85
C ASP A 1164 24.56 -0.20 9.66
N GLY A 1165 23.70 0.83 9.64
CA GLY A 1165 23.58 1.79 8.54
C GLY A 1165 24.90 2.48 8.17
N TRP A 1166 25.75 2.79 9.16
CA TRP A 1166 27.09 3.34 8.94
C TRP A 1166 28.00 2.45 8.09
N ASP A 1167 27.94 1.13 8.28
CA ASP A 1167 28.78 0.19 7.54
C ASP A 1167 28.26 -0.03 6.11
N MET A 1168 26.94 -0.06 5.92
CA MET A 1168 26.32 -0.16 4.60
C MET A 1168 26.63 1.07 3.73
N LEU A 1169 26.46 2.28 4.28
CA LEU A 1169 26.82 3.53 3.61
C LEU A 1169 28.32 3.60 3.31
N LYS A 1170 29.17 3.19 4.27
CA LYS A 1170 30.62 3.21 4.10
C LYS A 1170 31.10 2.28 3.00
N ASP A 1171 30.54 1.08 2.90
CA ASP A 1171 30.91 0.11 1.87
C ASP A 1171 30.39 0.54 0.48
N PHE A 1172 29.19 1.11 0.38
CA PHE A 1172 28.65 1.60 -0.90
C PHE A 1172 29.36 2.87 -1.43
N LEU A 1173 29.74 3.79 -0.54
CA LEU A 1173 30.45 5.03 -0.88
C LEU A 1173 31.97 4.87 -0.98
N GLY A 1174 32.55 3.80 -0.41
CA GLY A 1174 33.99 3.63 -0.23
C GLY A 1174 34.62 4.57 0.81
N ARG A 1175 33.81 5.37 1.51
CA ARG A 1175 34.19 6.37 2.53
C ARG A 1175 33.04 6.59 3.50
N LYS A 1176 33.27 7.29 4.62
CA LYS A 1176 32.15 7.79 5.44
C LYS A 1176 31.25 8.72 4.60
N PRO A 1177 29.91 8.70 4.80
CA PRO A 1177 29.00 9.66 4.19
C PRO A 1177 29.20 11.06 4.77
N THR A 1178 28.93 12.10 3.99
CA THR A 1178 29.17 13.50 4.38
C THR A 1178 28.10 14.46 3.81
N PRO A 1179 27.80 15.61 4.46
CA PRO A 1179 26.64 16.44 4.11
C PRO A 1179 26.81 17.33 2.86
N GLU A 1180 27.98 17.35 2.23
CA GLU A 1180 28.28 18.26 1.12
C GLU A 1180 27.37 18.07 -0.09
N ALA A 1181 26.96 16.84 -0.41
CA ALA A 1181 26.03 16.55 -1.52
C ALA A 1181 24.65 17.17 -1.25
N PHE A 1182 24.11 17.00 -0.04
CA PHE A 1182 22.89 17.69 0.40
C PHE A 1182 23.03 19.21 0.27
N LEU A 1183 24.14 19.78 0.74
CA LEU A 1183 24.40 21.23 0.69
C LEU A 1183 24.55 21.76 -0.74
N ARG A 1184 25.14 20.99 -1.67
CA ARG A 1184 25.16 21.31 -3.12
C ARG A 1184 23.76 21.22 -3.73
N SER A 1185 22.97 20.21 -3.36
CA SER A 1185 21.58 20.07 -3.83
C SER A 1185 20.76 21.32 -3.50
N LYS A 1186 20.88 21.87 -2.27
CA LYS A 1186 20.20 23.11 -1.85
C LYS A 1186 20.91 24.40 -2.33
N GLY A 1187 22.07 24.29 -2.98
CA GLY A 1187 22.82 25.43 -3.53
C GLY A 1187 23.58 26.28 -2.50
N LEU A 1188 23.92 25.70 -1.34
CA LEU A 1188 24.63 26.36 -0.24
C LEU A 1188 26.16 26.32 -0.40
N VAL A 1189 26.68 25.23 -0.97
CA VAL A 1189 28.10 25.10 -1.35
C VAL A 1189 28.22 24.81 -2.84
N LYS A 1190 29.45 24.89 -3.38
CA LYS A 1190 29.77 24.62 -4.78
C LYS A 1190 30.29 23.20 -4.98
#